data_AF-A0A7C7WSP8-F1
#
_entry.id   AF-A0A7C7WSP8-F1
#
_cell.length_a   1.000
_cell.length_b   1.000
_cell.length_c   1.000
_cell.angle_alpha   90.00
_cell.angle_beta   90.00
_cell.angle_gamma   90.00
#
_symmetry.space_group_name_H-M   'P 1'
#
loop_
_entity.id
_entity.type
_entity.pdbx_description
1 polymer ?
#
loop_
_entity_poly.entity_id
_entity_poly.type
_entity_poly.pdbx_seq_one_letter_code
_entity_poly.pdbx_strand_id
1 'polypeptide(L)'
;MIKKIPLLLLISLLMVGCSTPGNIKQLSGFDTNKSSQSVDGVLDSRDYGFMSDEGDHFKELVEQGKFLSASKLFNKYEDSYFTETSAFGGETRTVKYENEINKVAKYLLDANQGEFSNVISKVDAAIELIRSSNDSLASKWVAFSDIIQSVEKSKEYYANHRVFAYEQVSKMNDRWNLSSPINALNLQSSEFNSALEDVASREFDRYDFSNDKDFFKEYPIKLNKAKVVRASSKTILKWLNSSSLDEAIALIDKYKLNKSSGVRNKLAGILLDKASRKTYGDKQPKLMDVMATLKQIEDLGVEVSDAEIPDRYKASFFQFVSAKDFDSIDSVSKNNEPYLVVIDKRRVGIKASDEKLDKVYSKYVSSRSMVSNPAYYQAQRDYDSSVNNYNNAKNNYEQQKAAQVQAQRDLKNQYSTYNCNTNFSGSYMNRSATTDCSTDASVPWYNQGAYQGALSGQQLGESLGRAFGGKTKLESAADKAQSYSYDVSSARSRLDNTPREIEKLSHAEYAFTTKTYDTVKTYEYVVHLINKVEQGYFVVNVPLAIERSFVIANNLNPKDISHKMTDFQTIDDMKIFASEQNEVSISELINKLPAKYSLKKYSNLASLLSKVKSSYKGSSVSLINQILPSDNTGQAIQEKNTDSDYIKDLGRIKKLLDSGAINQDDYETLKQKIINKL
;
A
#
# COMPACT_ATOMS: atom_id res chain seq x y z
N MET A 1 -28.78 15.54 50.32
CA MET A 1 -27.53 16.30 50.54
C MET A 1 -26.80 16.40 49.21
N ILE A 2 -26.19 17.55 48.93
CA ILE A 2 -25.58 18.00 47.66
C ILE A 2 -26.59 18.55 46.65
N LYS A 3 -26.72 19.88 46.72
CA LYS A 3 -27.46 20.80 45.86
C LYS A 3 -26.74 20.94 44.51
N LYS A 4 -27.48 20.94 43.40
CA LYS A 4 -27.06 21.56 42.13
C LYS A 4 -28.04 22.69 41.83
N ILE A 5 -27.49 23.88 41.63
CA ILE A 5 -28.17 25.17 41.43
C ILE A 5 -28.48 25.34 39.93
N PRO A 6 -29.67 25.81 39.52
CA PRO A 6 -29.95 26.16 38.14
C PRO A 6 -29.53 27.62 37.86
N LEU A 7 -28.59 27.80 36.91
CA LEU A 7 -28.12 29.10 36.41
C LEU A 7 -28.75 29.38 35.03
N LEU A 8 -30.09 29.40 34.95
CA LEU A 8 -30.82 29.52 33.68
C LEU A 8 -32.05 30.44 33.77
N LEU A 9 -32.01 31.46 34.65
CA LEU A 9 -33.16 32.32 34.91
C LEU A 9 -32.77 33.78 35.22
N LEU A 10 -31.80 34.34 34.48
CA LEU A 10 -31.41 35.75 34.65
C LEU A 10 -31.16 36.54 33.35
N ILE A 11 -31.67 36.08 32.20
CA ILE A 11 -31.65 36.83 30.93
C ILE A 11 -33.04 36.79 30.28
N SER A 12 -34.08 37.11 31.09
CA SER A 12 -35.48 37.19 30.61
C SER A 12 -36.19 38.46 31.06
N LEU A 13 -35.48 39.42 31.67
CA LEU A 13 -36.03 40.73 32.02
C LEU A 13 -35.00 41.81 31.70
N LEU A 14 -35.11 42.37 30.49
CA LEU A 14 -35.02 43.80 30.19
C LEU A 14 -35.25 43.98 28.68
N MET A 15 -36.11 44.93 28.34
CA MET A 15 -36.49 45.38 26.99
C MET A 15 -37.64 44.63 26.30
N VAL A 16 -38.84 44.82 26.83
CA VAL A 16 -40.02 45.05 25.98
C VAL A 16 -39.87 46.45 25.37
N GLY A 17 -39.75 46.53 24.06
CA GLY A 17 -39.78 47.77 23.29
C GLY A 17 -40.09 47.46 21.82
N CYS A 18 -41.34 47.66 21.43
CA CYS A 18 -41.79 47.56 20.04
C CYS A 18 -40.90 48.41 19.11
N SER A 19 -40.46 47.82 18.00
CA SER A 19 -40.26 48.58 16.76
C SER A 19 -40.47 47.69 15.53
N THR A 20 -41.46 48.09 14.73
CA THR A 20 -41.77 47.64 13.38
C THR A 20 -40.66 47.99 12.38
N PRO A 21 -40.58 47.33 11.21
CA PRO A 21 -39.47 47.46 10.28
C PRO A 21 -39.47 48.82 9.57
N GLY A 22 -38.42 49.61 9.82
CA GLY A 22 -38.19 50.89 9.16
C GLY A 22 -37.40 50.72 7.88
N ASN A 23 -38.06 51.00 6.75
CA ASN A 23 -37.45 51.23 5.44
C ASN A 23 -36.30 52.24 5.53
N ILE A 24 -35.21 51.95 4.81
CA ILE A 24 -34.17 52.91 4.45
C ILE A 24 -34.85 54.04 3.65
N LYS A 25 -35.12 55.16 4.31
CA LYS A 25 -35.43 56.44 3.67
C LYS A 25 -34.19 57.32 3.77
N GLN A 26 -33.75 57.78 2.61
CA GLN A 26 -32.88 58.95 2.44
C GLN A 26 -33.28 60.05 3.42
N LEU A 27 -32.35 60.44 4.30
CA LEU A 27 -32.46 61.68 5.05
C LEU A 27 -31.97 62.82 4.15
N SER A 28 -32.91 63.59 3.60
CA SER A 28 -32.66 64.94 3.10
C SER A 28 -33.44 65.94 3.94
N GLY A 29 -32.72 66.86 4.57
CA GLY A 29 -33.23 68.14 5.09
C GLY A 29 -33.16 68.30 6.60
N PHE A 30 -32.19 69.08 7.11
CA PHE A 30 -32.40 70.51 7.36
C PHE A 30 -31.09 71.24 7.74
N ASP A 31 -31.04 72.48 7.24
CA ASP A 31 -30.23 73.66 7.57
C ASP A 31 -28.72 73.78 7.34
N THR A 32 -28.44 74.88 6.66
CA THR A 32 -27.20 75.40 6.12
C THR A 32 -26.28 75.96 7.20
N ASN A 33 -25.11 75.33 7.35
CA ASN A 33 -23.85 76.07 7.53
C ASN A 33 -22.68 75.26 6.95
N LYS A 34 -21.89 75.92 6.11
CA LYS A 34 -20.80 75.34 5.31
C LYS A 34 -19.70 74.70 6.17
N SER A 35 -19.56 73.39 6.06
CA SER A 35 -18.28 72.68 5.98
C SER A 35 -18.54 71.43 5.13
N SER A 36 -17.72 71.20 4.11
CA SER A 36 -17.86 70.09 3.17
C SER A 36 -17.77 68.74 3.88
N GLN A 37 -18.91 68.14 4.23
CA GLN A 37 -18.97 66.74 4.65
C GLN A 37 -18.72 65.86 3.42
N SER A 38 -17.47 65.43 3.23
CA SER A 38 -17.17 64.27 2.39
C SER A 38 -17.92 63.07 2.97
N VAL A 39 -18.69 62.36 2.14
CA VAL A 39 -19.35 61.10 2.53
C VAL A 39 -18.26 60.10 2.96
N ASP A 40 -18.32 59.61 4.21
CA ASP A 40 -17.39 58.59 4.70
C ASP A 40 -17.47 57.33 3.81
N GLY A 41 -16.31 56.76 3.49
CA GLY A 41 -16.18 55.62 2.59
C GLY A 41 -15.59 55.94 1.21
N VAL A 42 -15.38 57.20 0.85
CA VAL A 42 -14.53 57.57 -0.30
C VAL A 42 -13.11 57.85 0.21
N LEU A 43 -12.12 57.17 -0.37
CA LEU A 43 -10.71 57.40 -0.04
C LEU A 43 -10.16 58.47 -1.00
N ASP A 44 -9.90 59.66 -0.49
CA ASP A 44 -9.29 60.74 -1.26
C ASP A 44 -7.86 60.35 -1.68
N SER A 45 -7.48 60.58 -2.94
CA SER A 45 -6.10 60.32 -3.38
C SER A 45 -5.16 61.36 -2.78
N ARG A 46 -4.24 60.91 -1.93
CA ARG A 46 -3.21 61.74 -1.30
C ARG A 46 -1.84 61.23 -1.71
N ASP A 47 -0.96 62.15 -2.11
CA ASP A 47 0.45 61.85 -2.34
C ASP A 47 1.21 62.00 -1.02
N TYR A 48 1.88 60.93 -0.59
CA TYR A 48 2.65 60.89 0.66
C TYR A 48 4.07 61.38 0.43
N GLY A 49 4.61 62.10 1.42
CA GLY A 49 5.94 62.70 1.35
C GLY A 49 6.66 62.60 2.70
N PHE A 50 7.85 63.19 2.79
CA PHE A 50 8.69 63.07 4.00
C PHE A 50 8.05 63.62 5.29
N MET A 51 7.06 64.51 5.19
CA MET A 51 6.38 65.13 6.35
C MET A 51 4.94 64.66 6.58
N SER A 52 4.40 63.77 5.74
CA SER A 52 3.05 63.22 5.91
C SER A 52 3.01 61.84 5.28
N ASP A 53 2.80 60.83 6.13
CA ASP A 53 2.78 59.44 5.73
C ASP A 53 1.38 58.81 5.84
N GLU A 54 1.26 57.56 5.41
CA GLU A 54 0.03 56.79 5.42
C GLU A 54 -0.56 56.64 6.83
N GLY A 55 0.30 56.62 7.85
CA GLY A 55 -0.08 56.51 9.25
C GLY A 55 -0.68 57.80 9.81
N ASP A 56 -0.10 58.95 9.47
CA ASP A 56 -0.65 60.26 9.83
C ASP A 56 -2.00 60.51 9.15
N HIS A 57 -2.15 60.10 7.89
CA HIS A 57 -3.44 60.15 7.19
C HIS A 57 -4.46 59.20 7.83
N PHE A 58 -4.05 57.99 8.23
CA PHE A 58 -4.92 57.07 8.95
C PHE A 58 -5.40 57.64 10.28
N LYS A 59 -4.49 58.23 11.06
CA LYS A 59 -4.83 58.90 12.32
C LYS A 59 -5.78 60.08 12.11
N GLU A 60 -5.53 60.91 11.09
CA GLU A 60 -6.42 62.02 10.73
C GLU A 60 -7.83 61.54 10.37
N LEU A 61 -7.97 60.48 9.57
CA LEU A 61 -9.28 59.91 9.22
C LEU A 61 -10.01 59.39 10.46
N VAL A 62 -9.30 58.76 11.39
CA VAL A 62 -9.85 58.27 12.67
C VAL A 62 -10.28 59.42 13.58
N GLU A 63 -9.49 60.49 13.69
CA GLU A 63 -9.82 61.69 14.47
C GLU A 63 -11.04 62.44 13.89
N GLN A 64 -11.20 62.43 12.56
CA GLN A 64 -12.37 62.97 11.87
C GLN A 64 -13.61 62.07 11.93
N GLY A 65 -13.51 60.88 12.52
CA GLY A 65 -14.60 59.90 12.56
C GLY A 65 -14.92 59.23 11.21
N LYS A 66 -14.04 59.34 10.22
CA LYS A 66 -14.17 58.74 8.88
C LYS A 66 -13.65 57.30 8.87
N PHE A 67 -14.28 56.43 9.64
CA PHE A 67 -13.78 55.08 9.92
C PHE A 67 -13.84 54.15 8.70
N LEU A 68 -14.80 54.33 7.78
CA LEU A 68 -14.86 53.52 6.56
C LEU A 68 -13.73 53.89 5.59
N SER A 69 -13.44 55.19 5.43
CA SER A 69 -12.27 55.64 4.67
C SER A 69 -10.96 55.22 5.34
N ALA A 70 -10.86 55.27 6.67
CA ALA A 70 -9.70 54.79 7.42
C ALA A 70 -9.46 53.29 7.21
N SER A 71 -10.52 52.47 7.24
CA SER A 71 -10.44 51.03 6.96
C SER A 71 -9.95 50.75 5.53
N LYS A 72 -10.47 51.48 4.53
CA LYS A 72 -9.99 51.37 3.14
C LYS A 72 -8.54 51.77 2.99
N LEU A 73 -8.11 52.83 3.68
CA LEU A 73 -6.72 53.28 3.68
C LEU A 73 -5.80 52.20 4.28
N PHE A 74 -6.19 51.67 5.44
CA PHE A 74 -5.46 50.60 6.12
C PHE A 74 -5.29 49.39 5.20
N ASN A 75 -6.39 48.87 4.64
CA ASN A 75 -6.35 47.70 3.74
C ASN A 75 -5.52 47.95 2.48
N LYS A 76 -5.48 49.19 1.97
CA LYS A 76 -4.70 49.55 0.77
C LYS A 76 -3.20 49.52 1.03
N TYR A 77 -2.75 49.95 2.22
CA TYR A 77 -1.34 50.13 2.55
C TYR A 77 -0.83 49.22 3.67
N GLU A 78 -1.59 48.18 4.00
CA GLU A 78 -1.25 47.28 5.09
C GLU A 78 0.14 46.66 4.92
N ASP A 79 0.33 45.94 3.80
CA ASP A 79 1.55 45.18 3.51
C ASP A 79 2.72 46.10 3.16
N SER A 80 2.44 47.26 2.59
CA SER A 80 3.46 48.21 2.11
C SER A 80 3.85 49.28 3.14
N TYR A 81 3.13 49.38 4.26
CA TYR A 81 3.38 50.42 5.25
C TYR A 81 3.09 49.97 6.68
N PHE A 82 1.88 49.49 6.98
CA PHE A 82 1.49 49.23 8.38
C PHE A 82 2.23 48.04 9.01
N THR A 83 2.48 46.98 8.24
CA THR A 83 3.18 45.77 8.71
C THR A 83 4.69 45.88 8.61
N GLU A 84 5.23 46.88 7.92
CA GLU A 84 6.66 47.12 7.85
C GLU A 84 7.21 47.59 9.21
N THR A 85 8.32 46.98 9.61
CA THR A 85 9.11 47.43 10.75
C THR A 85 9.72 48.79 10.42
N SER A 86 9.60 49.76 11.33
CA SER A 86 10.17 51.09 11.13
C SER A 86 11.67 51.00 10.80
N ALA A 87 12.11 51.74 9.77
CA ALA A 87 13.49 51.75 9.27
C ALA A 87 14.55 52.15 10.33
N PHE A 88 14.12 52.67 11.48
CA PHE A 88 14.97 53.06 12.60
C PHE A 88 14.94 52.07 13.78
N GLY A 89 14.48 50.83 13.58
CA GLY A 89 14.56 49.75 14.58
C GLY A 89 13.48 49.81 15.68
N GLY A 90 12.28 50.29 15.35
CA GLY A 90 11.13 50.37 16.27
C GLY A 90 10.08 49.26 16.04
N GLU A 91 9.03 49.27 16.89
CA GLU A 91 7.85 48.41 16.72
C GLU A 91 7.20 48.59 15.34
N THR A 92 6.46 47.59 14.87
CA THR A 92 5.70 47.70 13.61
C THR A 92 4.70 48.85 13.70
N ARG A 93 4.40 49.48 12.56
CA ARG A 93 3.49 50.63 12.54
C ARG A 93 2.07 50.25 12.98
N THR A 94 1.68 48.97 12.87
CA THR A 94 0.48 48.41 13.50
C THR A 94 0.44 48.57 15.02
N VAL A 95 1.58 48.48 15.73
CA VAL A 95 1.65 48.74 17.17
C VAL A 95 1.60 50.25 17.44
N LYS A 96 2.30 51.05 16.62
CA LYS A 96 2.29 52.52 16.73
C LYS A 96 0.87 53.11 16.63
N TYR A 97 0.05 52.59 15.72
CA TYR A 97 -1.32 53.05 15.47
C TYR A 97 -2.39 52.12 16.06
N GLU A 98 -2.04 51.32 17.07
CA GLU A 98 -2.95 50.36 17.71
C GLU A 98 -4.28 51.01 18.14
N ASN A 99 -4.22 52.16 18.80
CA ASN A 99 -5.40 52.82 19.34
C ASN A 99 -6.37 53.25 18.23
N GLU A 100 -5.83 53.74 17.12
CA GLU A 100 -6.57 54.15 15.94
C GLU A 100 -7.14 52.94 15.21
N ILE A 101 -6.37 51.86 15.04
CA ILE A 101 -6.82 50.59 14.46
C ILE A 101 -7.98 50.01 15.30
N ASN A 102 -7.86 50.04 16.62
CA ASN A 102 -8.90 49.58 17.54
C ASN A 102 -10.19 50.42 17.46
N LYS A 103 -10.09 51.73 17.24
CA LYS A 103 -11.27 52.59 17.01
C LYS A 103 -11.97 52.26 15.70
N VAL A 104 -11.22 52.02 14.62
CA VAL A 104 -11.78 51.60 13.33
C VAL A 104 -12.42 50.22 13.45
N ALA A 105 -11.73 49.25 14.07
CA ALA A 105 -12.26 47.92 14.32
C ALA A 105 -13.57 47.99 15.11
N LYS A 106 -13.60 48.74 16.23
CA LYS A 106 -14.81 48.91 17.04
C LYS A 106 -15.97 49.52 16.25
N TYR A 107 -15.73 50.56 15.46
CA TYR A 107 -16.79 51.13 14.62
C TYR A 107 -17.33 50.12 13.60
N LEU A 108 -16.45 49.39 12.92
CA LEU A 108 -16.87 48.36 11.96
C LEU A 108 -17.64 47.22 12.64
N LEU A 109 -17.30 46.89 13.89
CA LEU A 109 -18.07 45.93 14.70
C LEU A 109 -19.47 46.47 15.03
N ASP A 110 -19.55 47.69 15.59
CA ASP A 110 -20.80 48.32 16.01
C ASP A 110 -21.74 48.55 14.81
N ALA A 111 -21.20 48.96 13.65
CA ALA A 111 -21.96 49.19 12.42
C ALA A 111 -22.60 47.91 11.87
N ASN A 112 -21.99 46.74 12.09
CA ASN A 112 -22.47 45.44 11.62
C ASN A 112 -23.13 44.59 12.72
N GLN A 113 -23.22 45.08 13.95
CA GLN A 113 -23.74 44.34 15.09
C GLN A 113 -25.18 43.84 14.86
N GLY A 114 -26.03 44.65 14.21
CA GLY A 114 -27.41 44.29 13.90
C GLY A 114 -27.53 43.12 12.93
N GLU A 115 -26.70 43.09 11.88
CA GLU A 115 -26.67 41.98 10.92
C GLU A 115 -26.12 40.71 11.57
N PHE A 116 -25.05 40.85 12.36
CA PHE A 116 -24.45 39.76 13.12
C PHE A 116 -25.44 39.13 14.10
N SER A 117 -26.08 39.94 14.95
CA SER A 117 -27.06 39.46 15.93
C SER A 117 -28.26 38.78 15.28
N ASN A 118 -28.70 39.25 14.09
CA ASN A 118 -29.77 38.62 13.33
C ASN A 118 -29.38 37.24 12.78
N VAL A 119 -28.13 37.06 12.33
CA VAL A 119 -27.64 35.75 11.89
C VAL A 119 -27.58 34.78 13.07
N ILE A 120 -27.02 35.22 14.21
CA ILE A 120 -26.93 34.39 15.42
C ILE A 120 -28.32 34.02 15.93
N SER A 121 -29.28 34.95 15.99
CA SER A 121 -30.64 34.65 16.46
C SER A 121 -31.37 33.64 15.57
N LYS A 122 -31.13 33.67 14.26
CA LYS A 122 -31.69 32.67 13.33
C LYS A 122 -31.10 31.29 13.57
N VAL A 123 -29.80 31.21 13.86
CA VAL A 123 -29.13 29.95 14.21
C VAL A 123 -29.70 29.39 15.50
N ASP A 124 -29.78 30.20 16.56
CA ASP A 124 -30.33 29.78 17.86
C ASP A 124 -31.77 29.26 17.72
N ALA A 125 -32.63 29.98 16.99
CA ALA A 125 -34.00 29.57 16.73
C ALA A 125 -34.08 28.25 15.93
N ALA A 126 -33.17 28.05 14.97
CA ALA A 126 -33.10 26.82 14.20
C ALA A 126 -32.62 25.63 15.05
N ILE A 127 -31.63 25.84 15.93
CA ILE A 127 -31.16 24.83 16.89
C ILE A 127 -32.30 24.44 17.84
N GLU A 128 -33.03 25.42 18.39
CA GLU A 128 -34.16 25.16 19.27
C GLU A 128 -35.26 24.36 18.55
N LEU A 129 -35.57 24.72 17.31
CA LEU A 129 -36.52 23.97 16.48
C LEU A 129 -36.05 22.53 16.24
N ILE A 130 -34.78 22.31 15.90
CA ILE A 130 -34.23 20.96 15.67
C ILE A 130 -34.33 20.10 16.92
N ARG A 131 -34.01 20.67 18.09
CA ARG A 131 -33.99 19.96 19.38
C ARG A 131 -35.40 19.67 19.90
N SER A 132 -36.36 20.56 19.66
CA SER A 132 -37.74 20.43 20.15
C SER A 132 -38.68 19.69 19.19
N SER A 133 -38.36 19.64 17.89
CA SER A 133 -39.24 19.04 16.89
C SER A 133 -39.29 17.52 16.98
N ASN A 134 -40.50 16.99 17.12
CA ASN A 134 -40.79 15.58 16.95
C ASN A 134 -41.21 15.23 15.53
N ASP A 135 -41.53 16.20 14.67
CA ASP A 135 -41.94 15.98 13.28
C ASP A 135 -40.75 16.01 12.32
N SER A 136 -40.96 15.59 11.07
CA SER A 136 -39.93 15.67 10.04
C SER A 136 -39.60 17.12 9.71
N LEU A 137 -38.31 17.40 9.60
CA LEU A 137 -37.75 18.71 9.29
C LEU A 137 -37.47 18.91 7.79
N ALA A 138 -37.86 17.95 6.93
CA ALA A 138 -37.58 17.99 5.49
C ALA A 138 -38.05 19.29 4.81
N SER A 139 -39.21 19.81 5.20
CA SER A 139 -39.74 21.09 4.67
C SER A 139 -38.92 22.32 5.07
N LYS A 140 -38.02 22.20 6.06
CA LYS A 140 -37.16 23.27 6.58
C LYS A 140 -35.73 23.20 6.08
N TRP A 141 -35.33 22.14 5.38
CA TRP A 141 -33.95 21.94 4.95
C TRP A 141 -33.41 23.09 4.09
N VAL A 142 -34.23 23.61 3.16
CA VAL A 142 -33.85 24.79 2.35
C VAL A 142 -33.55 26.00 3.24
N ALA A 143 -34.42 26.28 4.21
CA ALA A 143 -34.21 27.38 5.16
C ALA A 143 -32.96 27.17 6.03
N PHE A 144 -32.65 25.93 6.42
CA PHE A 144 -31.42 25.62 7.15
C PHE A 144 -30.17 25.84 6.27
N SER A 145 -30.21 25.45 5.00
CA SER A 145 -29.14 25.74 4.05
C SER A 145 -28.93 27.25 3.86
N ASP A 146 -29.99 28.05 3.80
CA ASP A 146 -29.91 29.51 3.71
C ASP A 146 -29.28 30.14 4.97
N ILE A 147 -29.59 29.60 6.15
CA ILE A 147 -28.96 30.01 7.41
C ILE A 147 -27.47 29.69 7.39
N ILE A 148 -27.07 28.48 6.97
CA ILE A 148 -25.65 28.09 6.84
C ILE A 148 -24.92 29.05 5.89
N GLN A 149 -25.50 29.34 4.72
CA GLN A 149 -24.92 30.30 3.78
C GLN A 149 -24.80 31.71 4.36
N SER A 150 -25.78 32.14 5.16
CA SER A 150 -25.74 33.45 5.83
C SER A 150 -24.60 33.51 6.86
N VAL A 151 -24.41 32.44 7.62
CA VAL A 151 -23.29 32.30 8.57
C VAL A 151 -21.94 32.34 7.84
N GLU A 152 -21.79 31.60 6.75
CA GLU A 152 -20.53 31.60 5.97
C GLU A 152 -20.24 32.98 5.34
N LYS A 153 -21.25 33.67 4.81
CA LYS A 153 -21.10 35.06 4.32
C LYS A 153 -20.65 36.00 5.43
N SER A 154 -21.20 35.88 6.63
CA SER A 154 -20.76 36.68 7.78
C SER A 154 -19.33 36.34 8.20
N LYS A 155 -18.95 35.06 8.23
CA LYS A 155 -17.56 34.66 8.50
C LYS A 155 -16.59 35.23 7.48
N GLU A 156 -16.92 35.13 6.19
CA GLU A 156 -16.13 35.67 5.08
C GLU A 156 -15.98 37.20 5.21
N TYR A 157 -17.07 37.91 5.54
CA TYR A 157 -17.04 39.35 5.79
C TYR A 157 -15.99 39.70 6.86
N TYR A 158 -16.03 39.05 8.03
CA TYR A 158 -15.08 39.33 9.12
C TYR A 158 -13.66 38.85 8.80
N ALA A 159 -13.49 37.73 8.11
CA ALA A 159 -12.18 37.21 7.72
C ALA A 159 -11.48 38.11 6.68
N ASN A 160 -12.23 38.73 5.76
CA ASN A 160 -11.69 39.56 4.69
C ASN A 160 -11.45 41.03 5.10
N HIS A 161 -11.98 41.47 6.24
CA HIS A 161 -11.70 42.81 6.78
C HIS A 161 -10.41 42.75 7.60
N ARG A 162 -9.27 43.03 6.95
CA ARG A 162 -7.93 42.89 7.53
C ARG A 162 -7.67 43.76 8.76
N VAL A 163 -8.43 44.84 8.96
CA VAL A 163 -8.45 45.62 10.23
C VAL A 163 -8.75 44.72 11.45
N PHE A 164 -9.60 43.69 11.31
CA PHE A 164 -9.90 42.75 12.38
C PHE A 164 -8.79 41.72 12.64
N ALA A 165 -7.86 41.51 11.69
CA ALA A 165 -6.73 40.59 11.88
C ALA A 165 -5.67 41.15 12.85
N TYR A 166 -5.65 42.47 13.05
CA TYR A 166 -4.77 43.17 14.00
C TYR A 166 -5.46 43.47 15.34
N GLU A 167 -6.64 42.90 15.57
CA GLU A 167 -7.31 42.81 16.88
C GLU A 167 -6.54 41.82 17.79
N GLN A 168 -5.24 42.06 17.99
CA GLN A 168 -4.37 41.36 18.95
C GLN A 168 -3.84 42.29 20.03
N VAL A 169 -4.26 43.56 20.06
CA VAL A 169 -3.63 44.53 20.96
C VAL A 169 -4.70 45.26 21.76
N SER A 170 -4.53 45.18 23.09
CA SER A 170 -5.47 45.48 24.17
C SER A 170 -6.44 44.33 24.48
N LYS A 171 -6.21 43.48 25.48
CA LYS A 171 -6.40 43.81 26.91
C LYS A 171 -7.60 44.74 27.21
N MET A 172 -8.62 44.77 26.35
CA MET A 172 -9.93 45.33 26.69
C MET A 172 -10.77 44.26 27.41
N ASN A 173 -10.58 44.25 28.73
CA ASN A 173 -11.57 43.93 29.76
C ASN A 173 -12.37 42.63 29.66
N ASP A 174 -12.18 41.82 30.71
CA ASP A 174 -12.89 40.62 31.16
C ASP A 174 -14.43 40.77 31.38
N ARG A 175 -15.16 41.44 30.49
CA ARG A 175 -16.64 41.52 30.52
C ARG A 175 -17.35 41.27 29.19
N TRP A 176 -16.63 41.11 28.08
CA TRP A 176 -17.18 40.67 26.78
C TRP A 176 -16.46 39.44 26.26
N ASN A 177 -16.43 38.38 27.08
CA ASN A 177 -15.79 37.11 26.79
C ASN A 177 -16.57 36.28 25.72
N LEU A 178 -16.66 36.85 24.52
CA LEU A 178 -16.86 36.20 23.23
C LEU A 178 -15.76 36.76 22.33
N SER A 179 -14.56 36.18 22.48
CA SER A 179 -13.37 36.44 21.67
C SER A 179 -13.71 36.60 20.18
N SER A 180 -13.75 37.81 19.61
CA SER A 180 -14.03 38.08 18.18
C SER A 180 -15.37 37.52 17.60
N PRO A 181 -16.18 38.32 16.87
CA PRO A 181 -17.41 37.84 16.20
C PRO A 181 -17.22 36.57 15.38
N ILE A 182 -16.03 36.38 14.82
CA ILE A 182 -15.68 35.19 14.04
C ILE A 182 -15.72 33.92 14.90
N ASN A 183 -15.27 33.93 16.16
CA ASN A 183 -15.32 32.74 17.00
C ASN A 183 -16.74 32.44 17.47
N ALA A 184 -17.55 33.47 17.72
CA ALA A 184 -18.97 33.30 18.02
C ALA A 184 -19.73 32.67 16.83
N LEU A 185 -19.48 33.13 15.59
CA LEU A 185 -20.03 32.50 14.37
C LEU A 185 -19.49 31.08 14.17
N ASN A 186 -18.22 30.82 14.46
CA ASN A 186 -17.65 29.48 14.37
C ASN A 186 -18.28 28.52 15.38
N LEU A 187 -18.45 28.96 16.63
CA LEU A 187 -19.12 28.18 17.68
C LEU A 187 -20.57 27.89 17.29
N GLN A 188 -21.33 28.91 16.90
CA GLN A 188 -22.74 28.76 16.51
C GLN A 188 -22.92 27.89 15.26
N SER A 189 -22.05 28.06 14.26
CA SER A 189 -22.00 27.18 13.08
C SER A 189 -21.73 25.72 13.46
N SER A 190 -20.78 25.49 14.37
CA SER A 190 -20.45 24.17 14.88
C SER A 190 -21.63 23.54 15.64
N GLU A 191 -22.25 24.28 16.55
CA GLU A 191 -23.42 23.82 17.31
C GLU A 191 -24.62 23.51 16.41
N PHE A 192 -24.85 24.33 15.40
CA PHE A 192 -25.93 24.11 14.43
C PHE A 192 -25.70 22.87 13.58
N ASN A 193 -24.49 22.73 13.02
CA ASN A 193 -24.11 21.54 12.27
C ASN A 193 -24.18 20.29 13.15
N SER A 194 -23.72 20.36 14.40
CA SER A 194 -23.82 19.26 15.37
C SER A 194 -25.28 18.88 15.64
N ALA A 195 -26.17 19.85 15.84
CA ALA A 195 -27.59 19.60 16.03
C ALA A 195 -28.23 18.92 14.80
N LEU A 196 -27.85 19.34 13.59
CA LEU A 196 -28.28 18.69 12.34
C LEU A 196 -27.70 17.28 12.18
N GLU A 197 -26.46 17.04 12.58
CA GLU A 197 -25.85 15.70 12.56
C GLU A 197 -26.55 14.74 13.53
N ASP A 198 -26.88 15.21 14.73
CA ASP A 198 -27.50 14.42 15.79
C ASP A 198 -28.88 13.88 15.39
N VAL A 199 -29.65 14.66 14.62
CA VAL A 199 -30.99 14.26 14.18
C VAL A 199 -31.00 13.55 12.82
N ALA A 200 -29.88 13.51 12.10
CA ALA A 200 -29.81 13.02 10.72
C ALA A 200 -30.33 11.59 10.53
N SER A 201 -30.04 10.69 11.47
CA SER A 201 -30.52 9.29 11.36
C SER A 201 -32.03 9.18 11.56
N ARG A 202 -32.60 10.00 12.45
CA ARG A 202 -34.05 10.06 12.67
C ARG A 202 -34.76 10.67 11.46
N GLU A 203 -34.17 11.68 10.84
CA GLU A 203 -34.71 12.26 9.60
C GLU A 203 -34.57 11.29 8.42
N PHE A 204 -33.47 10.53 8.34
CA PHE A 204 -33.31 9.48 7.34
C PHE A 204 -34.37 8.37 7.52
N ASP A 205 -34.68 7.99 8.76
CA ASP A 205 -35.72 6.98 9.05
C ASP A 205 -37.13 7.42 8.60
N ARG A 206 -37.38 8.72 8.54
CA ARG A 206 -38.66 9.31 8.12
C ARG A 206 -38.68 9.67 6.64
N TYR A 207 -37.54 9.58 5.97
CA TYR A 207 -37.41 9.97 4.60
C TYR A 207 -38.20 9.03 3.69
N ASP A 208 -38.93 9.61 2.75
CA ASP A 208 -39.66 8.85 1.76
C ASP A 208 -38.70 8.35 0.67
N PHE A 209 -38.30 7.08 0.79
CA PHE A 209 -37.43 6.42 -0.17
C PHE A 209 -38.07 6.15 -1.54
N SER A 210 -39.40 6.30 -1.68
CA SER A 210 -40.06 6.22 -2.98
C SER A 210 -39.83 7.46 -3.85
N ASN A 211 -39.36 8.56 -3.24
CA ASN A 211 -38.97 9.75 -3.95
C ASN A 211 -37.63 9.54 -4.70
N ASP A 212 -37.56 10.01 -5.95
CA ASP A 212 -36.34 9.96 -6.76
C ASP A 212 -35.19 10.79 -6.17
N LYS A 213 -35.48 11.74 -5.28
CA LYS A 213 -34.49 12.57 -4.58
C LYS A 213 -33.58 11.78 -3.63
N ASP A 214 -32.31 12.16 -3.57
CA ASP A 214 -31.31 11.53 -2.68
C ASP A 214 -31.23 12.30 -1.36
N PHE A 215 -31.50 11.63 -0.25
CA PHE A 215 -31.42 12.23 1.09
C PHE A 215 -30.09 12.94 1.32
N PHE A 216 -28.95 12.33 0.97
CA PHE A 216 -27.63 12.89 1.25
C PHE A 216 -27.27 14.06 0.33
N LYS A 217 -28.06 14.30 -0.73
CA LYS A 217 -27.94 15.49 -1.58
C LYS A 217 -28.85 16.62 -1.11
N GLU A 218 -30.03 16.29 -0.61
CA GLU A 218 -31.01 17.28 -0.15
C GLU A 218 -30.76 17.73 1.31
N TYR A 219 -30.06 16.92 2.12
CA TYR A 219 -29.83 17.25 3.52
C TYR A 219 -28.95 18.51 3.66
N PRO A 220 -29.22 19.43 4.61
CA PRO A 220 -28.56 20.75 4.66
C PRO A 220 -27.04 20.73 4.83
N ILE A 221 -26.51 19.64 5.38
CA ILE A 221 -25.07 19.47 5.65
C ILE A 221 -24.57 18.15 5.07
N LYS A 222 -23.27 18.09 4.79
CA LYS A 222 -22.61 16.88 4.31
C LYS A 222 -22.47 15.88 5.45
N LEU A 223 -23.18 14.75 5.34
CA LEU A 223 -23.16 13.70 6.35
C LEU A 223 -22.22 12.54 6.00
N ASN A 224 -21.79 11.82 7.03
CA ASN A 224 -21.18 10.50 6.86
C ASN A 224 -22.26 9.46 6.50
N LYS A 225 -22.41 9.18 5.20
CA LYS A 225 -23.38 8.21 4.66
C LYS A 225 -23.36 6.86 5.37
N ALA A 226 -22.17 6.32 5.63
CA ALA A 226 -22.04 5.01 6.28
C ALA A 226 -22.54 5.02 7.74
N LYS A 227 -22.33 6.11 8.48
CA LYS A 227 -22.82 6.26 9.86
C LYS A 227 -24.35 6.27 9.89
N VAL A 228 -24.97 7.10 9.05
CA VAL A 228 -26.44 7.25 8.98
C VAL A 228 -27.12 5.97 8.52
N VAL A 229 -26.65 5.38 7.41
CA VAL A 229 -27.21 4.12 6.87
C VAL A 229 -27.09 2.98 7.89
N ARG A 230 -25.99 2.91 8.66
CA ARG A 230 -25.83 1.90 9.71
C ARG A 230 -26.83 2.11 10.86
N ALA A 231 -26.97 3.35 11.34
CA ALA A 231 -27.90 3.70 12.40
C ALA A 231 -29.37 3.38 12.01
N SER A 232 -29.71 3.63 10.75
CA SER A 232 -31.05 3.41 10.18
C SER A 232 -31.28 2.01 9.59
N SER A 233 -30.40 1.04 9.88
CA SER A 233 -30.46 -0.31 9.29
C SER A 233 -31.81 -1.01 9.51
N LYS A 234 -32.42 -0.86 10.68
CA LYS A 234 -33.75 -1.43 10.97
C LYS A 234 -34.84 -0.89 10.05
N THR A 235 -34.87 0.42 9.84
CA THR A 235 -35.84 1.10 8.98
C THR A 235 -35.62 0.73 7.52
N ILE A 236 -34.36 0.73 7.07
CA ILE A 236 -33.99 0.28 5.72
C ILE A 236 -34.47 -1.15 5.48
N LEU A 237 -34.21 -2.07 6.40
CA LEU A 237 -34.66 -3.46 6.28
C LEU A 237 -36.19 -3.56 6.26
N LYS A 238 -36.91 -2.76 7.06
CA LYS A 238 -38.37 -2.72 7.04
C LYS A 238 -38.89 -2.29 5.67
N TRP A 239 -38.34 -1.21 5.11
CA TRP A 239 -38.72 -0.70 3.79
C TRP A 239 -38.36 -1.68 2.68
N LEU A 240 -37.15 -2.27 2.73
CA LEU A 240 -36.75 -3.32 1.81
C LEU A 240 -37.71 -4.49 1.87
N ASN A 241 -38.20 -4.90 3.04
CA ASN A 241 -39.18 -6.00 3.12
C ASN A 241 -40.55 -5.63 2.51
N SER A 242 -41.02 -4.39 2.64
CA SER A 242 -42.33 -3.96 2.12
C SER A 242 -42.35 -3.48 0.67
N SER A 243 -41.20 -3.13 0.09
CA SER A 243 -41.08 -2.61 -1.29
C SER A 243 -41.25 -3.69 -2.36
N SER A 244 -41.43 -3.29 -3.61
CA SER A 244 -41.29 -4.18 -4.77
C SER A 244 -39.82 -4.59 -5.01
N LEU A 245 -39.60 -5.58 -5.88
CA LEU A 245 -38.24 -6.01 -6.23
C LEU A 245 -37.43 -4.87 -6.88
N ASP A 246 -38.05 -4.13 -7.79
CA ASP A 246 -37.38 -3.09 -8.56
C ASP A 246 -37.02 -1.89 -7.67
N GLU A 247 -37.92 -1.50 -6.77
CA GLU A 247 -37.67 -0.49 -5.73
C GLU A 247 -36.55 -0.90 -4.77
N ALA A 248 -36.50 -2.16 -4.35
CA ALA A 248 -35.44 -2.67 -3.48
C ALA A 248 -34.07 -2.61 -4.17
N ILE A 249 -33.98 -3.01 -5.45
CA ILE A 249 -32.75 -2.93 -6.24
C ILE A 249 -32.30 -1.46 -6.41
N ALA A 250 -33.24 -0.57 -6.75
CA ALA A 250 -32.95 0.86 -6.87
C ALA A 250 -32.43 1.47 -5.56
N LEU A 251 -33.01 1.09 -4.41
CA LEU A 251 -32.55 1.55 -3.11
C LEU A 251 -31.15 1.04 -2.77
N ILE A 252 -30.89 -0.25 -3.03
CA ILE A 252 -29.57 -0.87 -2.81
C ILE A 252 -28.51 -0.14 -3.60
N ASP A 253 -28.77 0.20 -4.86
CA ASP A 253 -27.82 0.91 -5.71
C ASP A 253 -27.62 2.37 -5.28
N LYS A 254 -28.71 3.12 -5.07
CA LYS A 254 -28.70 4.53 -4.65
C LYS A 254 -27.91 4.74 -3.37
N TYR A 255 -28.13 3.88 -2.37
CA TYR A 255 -27.45 3.99 -1.06
C TYR A 255 -26.24 3.08 -0.88
N LYS A 256 -25.87 2.28 -1.90
CA LYS A 256 -24.77 1.30 -1.88
C LYS A 256 -24.86 0.38 -0.64
N LEU A 257 -26.07 -0.15 -0.40
CA LEU A 257 -26.39 -0.91 0.81
C LEU A 257 -25.61 -2.22 0.92
N ASN A 258 -25.12 -2.76 -0.20
CA ASN A 258 -24.22 -3.90 -0.23
C ASN A 258 -22.88 -3.67 0.51
N LYS A 259 -22.49 -2.40 0.73
CA LYS A 259 -21.30 -2.04 1.53
C LYS A 259 -21.62 -1.80 3.01
N SER A 260 -22.89 -1.80 3.40
CA SER A 260 -23.31 -1.49 4.77
C SER A 260 -23.38 -2.75 5.63
N SER A 261 -22.52 -2.84 6.65
CA SER A 261 -22.47 -4.01 7.55
C SER A 261 -23.78 -4.32 8.28
N GLY A 262 -24.65 -3.31 8.49
CA GLY A 262 -25.95 -3.51 9.17
C GLY A 262 -27.05 -4.08 8.27
N VAL A 263 -26.84 -4.13 6.95
CA VAL A 263 -27.87 -4.49 5.97
C VAL A 263 -27.39 -5.58 5.01
N ARG A 264 -26.12 -5.54 4.59
CA ARG A 264 -25.57 -6.33 3.47
C ARG A 264 -25.89 -7.83 3.54
N ASN A 265 -25.73 -8.46 4.70
CA ASN A 265 -25.88 -9.91 4.85
C ASN A 265 -27.34 -10.36 4.61
N LYS A 266 -28.32 -9.48 4.84
CA LYS A 266 -29.74 -9.77 4.71
C LYS A 266 -30.29 -9.54 3.29
N LEU A 267 -29.53 -8.84 2.45
CA LEU A 267 -29.99 -8.44 1.13
C LEU A 267 -30.30 -9.65 0.25
N ALA A 268 -29.45 -10.68 0.26
CA ALA A 268 -29.65 -11.87 -0.54
C ALA A 268 -30.98 -12.58 -0.22
N GLY A 269 -31.27 -12.79 1.07
CA GLY A 269 -32.53 -13.39 1.51
C GLY A 269 -33.76 -12.57 1.12
N ILE A 270 -33.70 -11.25 1.26
CA ILE A 270 -34.80 -10.34 0.89
C ILE A 270 -35.05 -10.36 -0.61
N LEU A 271 -34.00 -10.19 -1.42
CA LEU A 271 -34.12 -10.15 -2.88
C LEU A 271 -34.60 -11.51 -3.43
N LEU A 272 -34.08 -12.61 -2.89
CA LEU A 272 -34.51 -13.96 -3.26
C LEU A 272 -35.99 -14.15 -2.94
N ASP A 273 -36.45 -13.77 -1.74
CA ASP A 273 -37.85 -13.94 -1.37
C ASP A 273 -38.78 -13.13 -2.28
N LYS A 274 -38.40 -11.89 -2.61
CA LYS A 274 -39.17 -11.04 -3.53
C LYS A 274 -39.23 -11.60 -4.95
N ALA A 275 -38.09 -11.93 -5.53
CA ALA A 275 -38.00 -12.46 -6.89
C ALA A 275 -38.76 -13.79 -7.02
N SER A 276 -38.59 -14.66 -6.03
CA SER A 276 -39.30 -15.93 -5.94
C SER A 276 -40.81 -15.72 -5.80
N ARG A 277 -41.27 -14.90 -4.86
CA ARG A 277 -42.72 -14.64 -4.65
C ARG A 277 -43.38 -13.96 -5.85
N LYS A 278 -42.66 -13.09 -6.59
CA LYS A 278 -43.16 -12.50 -7.85
C LYS A 278 -43.50 -13.58 -8.89
N THR A 279 -42.75 -14.68 -8.90
CA THR A 279 -42.90 -15.77 -9.88
C THR A 279 -43.80 -16.91 -9.38
N TYR A 280 -43.63 -17.29 -8.12
CA TYR A 280 -44.21 -18.50 -7.52
C TYR A 280 -45.30 -18.22 -6.49
N GLY A 281 -45.45 -16.98 -6.02
CA GLY A 281 -46.27 -16.64 -4.86
C GLY A 281 -45.85 -17.44 -3.63
N ASP A 282 -46.82 -18.07 -2.97
CA ASP A 282 -46.58 -18.92 -1.81
C ASP A 282 -46.19 -20.37 -2.17
N LYS A 283 -46.19 -20.72 -3.46
CA LYS A 283 -45.76 -22.07 -3.88
C LYS A 283 -44.26 -22.24 -3.66
N GLN A 284 -43.85 -23.50 -3.51
CA GLN A 284 -42.43 -23.85 -3.42
C GLN A 284 -41.78 -23.61 -4.80
N PRO A 285 -40.71 -22.79 -4.91
CA PRO A 285 -40.04 -22.63 -6.20
C PRO A 285 -39.35 -23.92 -6.65
N LYS A 286 -38.72 -23.87 -7.83
CA LYS A 286 -37.79 -24.90 -8.26
C LYS A 286 -36.40 -24.58 -7.72
N LEU A 287 -35.63 -25.60 -7.29
CA LEU A 287 -34.27 -25.37 -6.77
C LEU A 287 -33.38 -24.66 -7.80
N MET A 288 -33.45 -25.04 -9.08
CA MET A 288 -32.62 -24.41 -10.12
C MET A 288 -32.97 -22.93 -10.31
N ASP A 289 -34.22 -22.52 -10.11
CA ASP A 289 -34.60 -21.12 -10.20
C ASP A 289 -34.14 -20.34 -8.96
N VAL A 290 -34.17 -20.96 -7.77
CA VAL A 290 -33.55 -20.40 -6.56
C VAL A 290 -32.07 -20.14 -6.79
N MET A 291 -31.35 -21.13 -7.33
CA MET A 291 -29.91 -21.01 -7.58
C MET A 291 -29.58 -20.00 -8.67
N ALA A 292 -30.37 -19.96 -9.76
CA ALA A 292 -30.23 -18.95 -10.79
C ALA A 292 -30.47 -17.54 -10.25
N THR A 293 -31.48 -17.38 -9.39
CA THR A 293 -31.80 -16.10 -8.74
C THR A 293 -30.69 -15.67 -7.78
N LEU A 294 -30.16 -16.59 -6.97
CA LEU A 294 -29.02 -16.32 -6.09
C LEU A 294 -27.78 -15.87 -6.88
N LYS A 295 -27.49 -16.52 -8.01
CA LYS A 295 -26.41 -16.10 -8.90
C LYS A 295 -26.62 -14.69 -9.46
N GLN A 296 -27.84 -14.36 -9.90
CA GLN A 296 -28.17 -13.00 -10.34
C GLN A 296 -28.02 -11.97 -9.21
N ILE A 297 -28.33 -12.34 -7.97
CA ILE A 297 -28.12 -11.50 -6.79
C ILE A 297 -26.62 -11.28 -6.54
N GLU A 298 -25.79 -12.32 -6.66
CA GLU A 298 -24.33 -12.20 -6.58
C GLU A 298 -23.77 -11.27 -7.67
N ASP A 299 -24.30 -11.36 -8.89
CA ASP A 299 -23.92 -10.49 -10.02
C ASP A 299 -24.25 -9.00 -9.76
N LEU A 300 -25.20 -8.69 -8.86
CA LEU A 300 -25.48 -7.34 -8.36
C LEU A 300 -24.47 -6.86 -7.29
N GLY A 301 -23.46 -7.68 -6.98
CA GLY A 301 -22.48 -7.40 -5.93
C GLY A 301 -23.06 -7.51 -4.52
N VAL A 302 -24.09 -8.34 -4.34
CA VAL A 302 -24.67 -8.68 -3.04
C VAL A 302 -24.07 -10.00 -2.56
N GLU A 303 -23.55 -10.01 -1.33
CA GLU A 303 -23.01 -11.21 -0.71
C GLU A 303 -24.13 -12.19 -0.32
N VAL A 304 -23.99 -13.45 -0.75
CA VAL A 304 -24.91 -14.53 -0.37
C VAL A 304 -24.38 -15.25 0.86
N SER A 305 -25.11 -15.10 1.97
CA SER A 305 -24.84 -15.81 3.21
C SER A 305 -25.94 -16.84 3.46
N ASP A 306 -25.57 -18.12 3.56
CA ASP A 306 -26.50 -19.24 3.79
C ASP A 306 -27.37 -19.04 5.06
N ALA A 307 -26.79 -18.43 6.10
CA ALA A 307 -27.50 -18.14 7.36
C ALA A 307 -28.69 -17.17 7.18
N GLU A 308 -28.65 -16.32 6.16
CA GLU A 308 -29.66 -15.28 5.91
C GLU A 308 -30.61 -15.67 4.77
N ILE A 309 -30.43 -16.85 4.17
CA ILE A 309 -31.39 -17.42 3.22
C ILE A 309 -32.61 -17.96 3.97
N PRO A 310 -33.84 -17.56 3.61
CA PRO A 310 -35.05 -18.11 4.22
C PRO A 310 -35.15 -19.63 4.05
N ASP A 311 -35.63 -20.33 5.09
CA ASP A 311 -35.66 -21.81 5.11
C ASP A 311 -36.40 -22.43 3.92
N ARG A 312 -37.44 -21.75 3.39
CA ARG A 312 -38.17 -22.18 2.19
C ARG A 312 -37.33 -22.23 0.91
N TYR A 313 -36.07 -21.79 0.93
CA TYR A 313 -35.16 -21.83 -0.21
C TYR A 313 -33.94 -22.72 0.01
N LYS A 314 -33.75 -23.24 1.23
CA LYS A 314 -32.58 -24.04 1.60
C LYS A 314 -32.63 -25.46 1.02
N ALA A 315 -31.45 -26.02 0.81
CA ALA A 315 -31.28 -27.36 0.26
C ALA A 315 -30.23 -28.15 1.04
N SER A 316 -30.57 -29.39 1.39
CA SER A 316 -29.63 -30.30 2.03
C SER A 316 -28.93 -31.12 0.97
N PHE A 317 -27.63 -31.31 1.11
CA PHE A 317 -26.84 -32.10 0.18
C PHE A 317 -26.30 -33.35 0.86
N PHE A 318 -26.42 -34.49 0.17
CA PHE A 318 -25.89 -35.77 0.63
C PHE A 318 -25.19 -36.49 -0.52
N GLN A 319 -23.90 -36.73 -0.38
CA GLN A 319 -23.12 -37.49 -1.35
C GLN A 319 -22.71 -38.83 -0.74
N PHE A 320 -22.83 -39.91 -1.51
CA PHE A 320 -22.40 -41.23 -1.08
C PHE A 320 -21.62 -41.94 -2.19
N VAL A 321 -20.67 -42.78 -1.78
CA VAL A 321 -19.83 -43.58 -2.69
C VAL A 321 -20.02 -45.08 -2.47
N SER A 322 -20.82 -45.48 -1.47
CA SER A 322 -21.19 -46.86 -1.18
C SER A 322 -22.57 -46.97 -0.52
N ALA A 323 -23.17 -48.16 -0.56
CA ALA A 323 -24.43 -48.42 0.13
C ALA A 323 -24.33 -48.27 1.66
N LYS A 324 -23.15 -48.47 2.24
CA LYS A 324 -22.90 -48.28 3.68
C LYS A 324 -22.89 -46.80 4.04
N ASP A 325 -22.28 -45.95 3.22
CA ASP A 325 -22.27 -44.49 3.45
C ASP A 325 -23.69 -43.94 3.46
N PHE A 326 -24.56 -44.49 2.61
CA PHE A 326 -25.97 -44.12 2.51
C PHE A 326 -26.74 -44.28 3.82
N ASP A 327 -26.31 -45.15 4.75
CA ASP A 327 -26.98 -45.33 6.05
C ASP A 327 -27.00 -44.04 6.90
N SER A 328 -26.11 -43.09 6.60
CA SER A 328 -26.06 -41.78 7.28
C SER A 328 -27.08 -40.75 6.76
N ILE A 329 -27.80 -41.05 5.67
CA ILE A 329 -28.76 -40.13 5.03
C ILE A 329 -29.92 -39.72 5.96
N ASP A 330 -30.23 -40.55 6.96
CA ASP A 330 -31.31 -40.28 7.90
C ASP A 330 -31.10 -38.99 8.70
N SER A 331 -29.84 -38.62 8.95
CA SER A 331 -29.52 -37.36 9.64
C SER A 331 -29.84 -36.14 8.76
N VAL A 332 -29.51 -36.22 7.47
CA VAL A 332 -29.68 -35.13 6.51
C VAL A 332 -31.13 -35.01 6.01
N SER A 333 -31.79 -36.15 5.76
CA SER A 333 -33.15 -36.17 5.23
C SER A 333 -34.21 -35.64 6.20
N LYS A 334 -33.93 -35.69 7.52
CA LYS A 334 -34.77 -35.16 8.60
C LYS A 334 -34.69 -33.63 8.75
N ASN A 335 -33.76 -32.95 8.07
CA ASN A 335 -33.73 -31.49 8.06
C ASN A 335 -35.05 -30.94 7.52
N ASN A 336 -35.49 -29.78 8.02
CA ASN A 336 -36.75 -29.15 7.61
C ASN A 336 -36.66 -28.41 6.25
N GLU A 337 -35.48 -28.38 5.65
CA GLU A 337 -35.24 -27.72 4.37
C GLU A 337 -36.07 -28.37 3.25
N PRO A 338 -36.68 -27.62 2.33
CA PRO A 338 -37.61 -28.17 1.35
C PRO A 338 -36.95 -29.06 0.29
N TYR A 339 -35.66 -28.89 0.01
CA TYR A 339 -34.95 -29.69 -0.98
C TYR A 339 -33.94 -30.64 -0.33
N LEU A 340 -33.83 -31.83 -0.89
CA LEU A 340 -32.76 -32.78 -0.60
C LEU A 340 -32.12 -33.20 -1.92
N VAL A 341 -30.83 -32.97 -2.06
CA VAL A 341 -30.04 -33.39 -3.21
C VAL A 341 -29.18 -34.57 -2.81
N VAL A 342 -29.48 -35.74 -3.39
CA VAL A 342 -28.76 -36.98 -3.13
C VAL A 342 -27.89 -37.30 -4.35
N ILE A 343 -26.58 -37.39 -4.15
CA ILE A 343 -25.58 -37.56 -5.20
C ILE A 343 -24.95 -38.94 -5.04
N ASP A 344 -25.29 -39.84 -5.96
CA ASP A 344 -24.62 -41.12 -6.12
C ASP A 344 -23.42 -40.93 -7.05
N LYS A 345 -22.21 -41.09 -6.50
CA LYS A 345 -20.97 -40.98 -7.25
C LYS A 345 -20.50 -42.37 -7.67
N ARG A 346 -20.51 -42.64 -8.98
CA ARG A 346 -20.07 -43.91 -9.57
C ARG A 346 -18.83 -43.71 -10.42
N ARG A 347 -17.80 -44.53 -10.19
CA ARG A 347 -16.71 -44.66 -11.16
C ARG A 347 -17.12 -45.67 -12.23
N VAL A 348 -17.17 -45.23 -13.48
CA VAL A 348 -17.68 -46.03 -14.59
C VAL A 348 -16.56 -46.60 -15.45
N GLY A 349 -15.41 -45.92 -15.53
CA GLY A 349 -14.30 -46.43 -16.32
C GLY A 349 -13.00 -45.68 -16.11
N ILE A 350 -11.94 -46.29 -16.62
CA ILE A 350 -10.66 -45.64 -16.86
C ILE A 350 -10.12 -46.18 -18.18
N LYS A 351 -9.56 -45.32 -19.00
CA LYS A 351 -8.93 -45.69 -20.26
C LYS A 351 -7.60 -44.97 -20.36
N ALA A 352 -6.56 -45.67 -20.78
CA ALA A 352 -5.32 -45.06 -21.24
C ALA A 352 -5.33 -45.07 -22.78
N SER A 353 -4.76 -44.04 -23.40
CA SER A 353 -4.46 -44.05 -24.82
C SER A 353 -3.43 -45.14 -25.14
N ASP A 354 -3.33 -45.47 -26.42
CA ASP A 354 -2.17 -46.18 -26.94
C ASP A 354 -0.89 -45.41 -26.60
N GLU A 355 0.19 -46.17 -26.43
CA GLU A 355 1.52 -45.64 -26.12
C GLU A 355 2.00 -44.74 -27.27
N LYS A 356 2.29 -43.47 -26.95
CA LYS A 356 3.05 -42.58 -27.84
C LYS A 356 4.50 -42.58 -27.42
N LEU A 357 5.39 -43.07 -28.29
CA LEU A 357 6.81 -43.18 -28.01
C LEU A 357 7.59 -42.09 -28.73
N ASP A 358 8.28 -41.26 -27.97
CA ASP A 358 9.17 -40.21 -28.48
C ASP A 358 10.62 -40.50 -28.07
N LYS A 359 11.57 -40.15 -28.95
CA LYS A 359 13.00 -40.27 -28.69
C LYS A 359 13.58 -38.90 -28.35
N VAL A 360 14.20 -38.79 -27.18
CA VAL A 360 14.81 -37.55 -26.69
C VAL A 360 16.32 -37.70 -26.67
N TYR A 361 17.02 -36.79 -27.34
CA TYR A 361 18.48 -36.74 -27.36
C TYR A 361 18.96 -35.86 -26.21
N SER A 362 19.91 -36.37 -25.43
CA SER A 362 20.45 -35.65 -24.27
C SER A 362 21.92 -35.99 -24.03
N LYS A 363 22.49 -35.40 -22.99
CA LYS A 363 23.87 -35.59 -22.57
C LYS A 363 23.93 -35.94 -21.09
N TYR A 364 24.86 -36.80 -20.71
CA TYR A 364 25.15 -37.08 -19.31
C TYR A 364 26.63 -36.88 -19.03
N VAL A 365 26.96 -36.63 -17.76
CA VAL A 365 28.35 -36.49 -17.33
C VAL A 365 29.02 -37.88 -17.37
N SER A 366 29.87 -38.09 -18.37
CA SER A 366 30.53 -39.38 -18.62
C SER A 366 31.84 -39.51 -17.84
N SER A 367 32.57 -38.42 -17.62
CA SER A 367 33.75 -38.39 -16.76
C SER A 367 34.01 -37.00 -16.19
N ARG A 368 34.78 -36.99 -15.09
CA ARG A 368 35.27 -35.78 -14.43
C ARG A 368 36.79 -35.81 -14.53
N SER A 369 37.38 -34.72 -15.03
CA SER A 369 38.83 -34.58 -15.12
C SER A 369 39.24 -33.23 -14.55
N MET A 370 40.33 -33.19 -13.79
CA MET A 370 40.94 -31.93 -13.40
C MET A 370 41.76 -31.42 -14.58
N VAL A 371 41.48 -30.19 -15.03
CA VAL A 371 42.29 -29.53 -16.05
C VAL A 371 42.92 -28.28 -15.47
N SER A 372 44.07 -27.92 -16.03
CA SER A 372 44.75 -26.72 -15.58
C SER A 372 43.91 -25.48 -15.82
N ASN A 373 43.86 -24.60 -14.81
CA ASN A 373 43.07 -23.38 -14.84
C ASN A 373 43.89 -22.24 -15.50
N PRO A 374 43.53 -21.75 -16.70
CA PRO A 374 44.26 -20.66 -17.35
C PRO A 374 44.31 -19.38 -16.50
N ALA A 375 43.29 -19.16 -15.68
CA ALA A 375 43.25 -18.00 -14.78
C ALA A 375 44.32 -18.07 -13.68
N TYR A 376 44.70 -19.27 -13.22
CA TYR A 376 45.79 -19.44 -12.26
C TYR A 376 47.12 -18.99 -12.85
N TYR A 377 47.44 -19.42 -14.07
CA TYR A 377 48.68 -19.02 -14.73
C TYR A 377 48.69 -17.53 -15.09
N GLN A 378 47.54 -16.93 -15.38
CA GLN A 378 47.46 -15.48 -15.53
C GLN A 378 47.74 -14.78 -14.20
N ALA A 379 47.11 -15.21 -13.10
CA ALA A 379 47.37 -14.66 -11.78
C ALA A 379 48.84 -14.84 -11.35
N GLN A 380 49.48 -15.94 -11.75
CA GLN A 380 50.90 -16.19 -11.51
C GLN A 380 51.77 -15.19 -12.27
N ARG A 381 51.49 -14.97 -13.56
CA ARG A 381 52.19 -13.96 -14.38
C ARG A 381 52.01 -12.55 -13.82
N ASP A 382 50.81 -12.21 -13.37
CA ASP A 382 50.52 -10.90 -12.78
C ASP A 382 51.32 -10.72 -11.48
N TYR A 383 51.39 -11.75 -10.63
CA TYR A 383 52.21 -11.74 -9.43
C TYR A 383 53.70 -11.56 -9.74
N ASP A 384 54.25 -12.35 -10.67
CA ASP A 384 55.66 -12.25 -11.06
C ASP A 384 55.98 -10.87 -11.66
N SER A 385 55.08 -10.30 -12.46
CA SER A 385 55.20 -8.94 -12.99
C SER A 385 55.19 -7.88 -11.88
N SER A 386 54.27 -7.99 -10.91
CA SER A 386 54.22 -7.09 -9.77
C SER A 386 55.48 -7.17 -8.90
N VAL A 387 56.01 -8.38 -8.68
CA VAL A 387 57.27 -8.59 -7.94
C VAL A 387 58.44 -7.95 -8.69
N ASN A 388 58.52 -8.09 -10.01
CA ASN A 388 59.55 -7.45 -10.82
C ASN A 388 59.45 -5.91 -10.76
N ASN A 389 58.25 -5.35 -10.87
CA ASN A 389 58.03 -3.91 -10.75
C ASN A 389 58.42 -3.37 -9.37
N TYR A 390 58.07 -4.09 -8.30
CA TYR A 390 58.47 -3.77 -6.94
C TYR A 390 60.00 -3.80 -6.77
N ASN A 391 60.67 -4.87 -7.23
CA ASN A 391 62.12 -4.99 -7.14
C ASN A 391 62.85 -3.88 -7.92
N ASN A 392 62.37 -3.54 -9.11
CA ASN A 392 62.91 -2.43 -9.90
C ASN A 392 62.75 -1.09 -9.17
N ALA A 393 61.58 -0.83 -8.58
CA ALA A 393 61.35 0.41 -7.82
C ALA A 393 62.19 0.46 -6.53
N LYS A 394 62.33 -0.67 -5.83
CA LYS A 394 63.20 -0.79 -4.65
C LYS A 394 64.66 -0.52 -4.99
N ASN A 395 65.16 -1.07 -6.09
CA ASN A 395 66.52 -0.82 -6.55
C ASN A 395 66.74 0.65 -6.90
N ASN A 396 65.78 1.29 -7.58
CA ASN A 396 65.84 2.73 -7.86
C ASN A 396 65.84 3.55 -6.56
N TYR A 397 65.01 3.21 -5.57
CA TYR A 397 65.02 3.86 -4.27
C TYR A 397 66.38 3.78 -3.57
N GLU A 398 67.00 2.58 -3.53
CA GLU A 398 68.34 2.42 -2.94
C GLU A 398 69.42 3.21 -3.70
N GLN A 399 69.33 3.29 -5.04
CA GLN A 399 70.22 4.14 -5.84
C GLN A 399 70.07 5.62 -5.51
N GLN A 400 68.83 6.13 -5.40
CA GLN A 400 68.58 7.52 -5.01
C GLN A 400 69.09 7.82 -3.60
N LYS A 401 68.91 6.87 -2.68
CA LYS A 401 69.39 6.98 -1.29
C LYS A 401 70.91 7.07 -1.24
N ALA A 402 71.60 6.19 -1.99
CA ALA A 402 73.05 6.22 -2.10
C ALA A 402 73.55 7.53 -2.71
N ALA A 403 72.89 8.04 -3.75
CA ALA A 403 73.22 9.32 -4.37
C ALA A 403 73.06 10.50 -3.40
N GLN A 404 72.00 10.51 -2.58
CA GLN A 404 71.79 11.53 -1.56
C GLN A 404 72.88 11.49 -0.48
N VAL A 405 73.24 10.30 0.02
CA VAL A 405 74.31 10.12 1.01
C VAL A 405 75.65 10.59 0.44
N GLN A 406 75.95 10.28 -0.83
CA GLN A 406 77.17 10.75 -1.48
C GLN A 406 77.18 12.29 -1.60
N ALA A 407 76.07 12.90 -2.03
CA ALA A 407 75.96 14.36 -2.11
C ALA A 407 76.15 15.05 -0.75
N GLN A 408 75.65 14.46 0.34
CA GLN A 408 75.88 14.95 1.71
C GLN A 408 77.35 14.85 2.14
N ARG A 409 78.04 13.75 1.78
CA ARG A 409 79.48 13.60 2.04
C ARG A 409 80.29 14.64 1.27
N ASP A 410 79.98 14.84 -0.01
CA ASP A 410 80.67 15.83 -0.85
C ASP A 410 80.49 17.25 -0.28
N LEU A 411 79.28 17.59 0.17
CA LEU A 411 79.00 18.86 0.86
C LEU A 411 79.85 18.99 2.13
N LYS A 412 79.88 17.97 2.99
CA LYS A 412 80.66 17.99 4.24
C LYS A 412 82.16 18.16 3.98
N ASN A 413 82.70 17.49 2.97
CA ASN A 413 84.12 17.59 2.59
C ASN A 413 84.49 18.99 2.05
N GLN A 414 83.57 19.64 1.31
CA GLN A 414 83.75 21.03 0.88
C GLN A 414 83.73 22.00 2.07
N TYR A 415 82.88 21.78 3.08
CA TYR A 415 82.84 22.65 4.26
C TYR A 415 84.03 22.46 5.22
N SER A 416 84.66 21.29 5.26
CA SER A 416 85.83 21.05 6.13
C SER A 416 87.14 21.70 5.64
N THR A 417 87.17 22.30 4.45
CA THR A 417 88.37 22.93 3.87
C THR A 417 88.43 24.45 4.02
N TYR A 418 87.40 25.10 4.57
CA TYR A 418 87.35 26.56 4.73
C TYR A 418 87.15 26.95 6.20
N ASN A 419 88.12 27.67 6.78
CA ASN A 419 88.02 28.22 8.13
C ASN A 419 87.83 29.74 8.03
N CYS A 420 86.59 30.21 8.21
CA CYS A 420 86.24 31.61 8.04
C CYS A 420 86.07 32.30 9.39
N ASN A 421 86.90 33.31 9.68
CA ASN A 421 86.74 34.17 10.84
C ASN A 421 86.18 35.51 10.40
N THR A 422 85.04 35.89 10.99
CA THR A 422 84.39 37.17 10.66
C THR A 422 84.72 38.20 11.72
N ASN A 423 85.52 39.20 11.36
CA ASN A 423 85.81 40.33 12.24
C ASN A 423 84.90 41.52 11.88
N PHE A 424 84.27 42.07 12.90
CA PHE A 424 83.43 43.26 12.77
C PHE A 424 84.16 44.46 13.36
N SER A 425 84.46 45.48 12.54
CA SER A 425 85.03 46.75 13.01
C SER A 425 84.18 47.95 12.57
N GLY A 426 84.00 48.92 13.47
CA GLY A 426 83.18 50.13 13.28
C GLY A 426 82.25 50.49 14.45
N SER A 427 81.90 51.77 14.60
CA SER A 427 80.93 52.26 15.59
C SER A 427 79.48 52.03 15.12
N TYR A 428 78.52 52.13 16.04
CA TYR A 428 77.19 51.51 16.03
C TYR A 428 76.29 51.73 14.79
N MET A 429 76.64 52.62 13.86
CA MET A 429 75.88 52.86 12.62
C MET A 429 76.67 52.65 11.32
N ASN A 430 77.92 52.17 11.38
CA ASN A 430 78.70 51.85 10.19
C ASN A 430 79.70 50.71 10.49
N ARG A 431 79.19 49.50 10.75
CA ARG A 431 80.01 48.28 10.87
C ARG A 431 80.06 47.56 9.54
N SER A 432 81.23 47.57 8.91
CA SER A 432 81.59 46.61 7.87
C SER A 432 82.02 45.30 8.52
N ALA A 433 81.45 44.19 8.06
CA ALA A 433 81.94 42.86 8.38
C ALA A 433 82.98 42.48 7.32
N THR A 434 84.21 42.19 7.74
CA THR A 434 85.20 41.58 6.87
C THR A 434 85.31 40.13 7.28
N THR A 435 84.75 39.23 6.47
CA THR A 435 84.92 37.78 6.64
C THR A 435 86.20 37.38 5.93
N ASP A 436 87.27 37.17 6.71
CA ASP A 436 88.50 36.58 6.19
C ASP A 436 88.39 35.07 6.30
N CYS A 437 88.16 34.44 5.14
CA CYS A 437 88.26 33.00 4.98
C CYS A 437 89.71 32.65 4.66
N SER A 438 90.43 32.10 5.63
CA SER A 438 91.74 31.51 5.39
C SER A 438 91.55 30.04 5.01
N THR A 439 92.04 29.68 3.84
CA THR A 439 92.35 28.29 3.51
C THR A 439 93.68 27.95 4.16
N ASP A 440 93.76 26.79 4.82
CA ASP A 440 95.04 26.29 5.32
C ASP A 440 96.05 26.25 4.16
N ALA A 441 97.21 26.88 4.36
CA ALA A 441 98.15 27.28 3.31
C ALA A 441 98.98 26.11 2.76
N SER A 442 98.33 25.00 2.46
CA SER A 442 98.91 23.85 1.75
C SER A 442 98.18 23.53 0.43
N VAL A 443 97.31 24.42 -0.05
CA VAL A 443 96.67 24.28 -1.37
C VAL A 443 97.53 25.00 -2.43
N PRO A 444 98.15 24.27 -3.38
CA PRO A 444 99.10 24.83 -4.33
C PRO A 444 98.50 25.88 -5.26
N TRP A 445 99.34 26.85 -5.63
CA TRP A 445 99.11 28.09 -6.41
C TRP A 445 98.44 27.96 -7.79
N TYR A 446 97.95 26.79 -8.20
CA TYR A 446 97.35 26.58 -9.52
C TYR A 446 95.84 26.88 -9.60
N ASN A 447 95.24 27.42 -8.53
CA ASN A 447 93.79 27.54 -8.41
C ASN A 447 93.32 28.93 -7.96
N GLN A 448 93.96 30.02 -8.42
CA GLN A 448 93.37 31.36 -8.28
C GLN A 448 92.03 31.51 -9.04
N GLY A 449 91.74 30.67 -10.04
CA GLY A 449 90.41 30.55 -10.65
C GLY A 449 89.34 29.96 -9.72
N ALA A 450 89.75 29.19 -8.69
CA ALA A 450 88.82 28.64 -7.69
C ALA A 450 88.42 29.68 -6.63
N TYR A 451 89.19 30.75 -6.44
CA TYR A 451 88.83 31.84 -5.51
C TYR A 451 87.71 32.73 -6.08
N GLN A 452 87.64 32.93 -7.41
CA GLN A 452 86.49 33.56 -8.07
C GLN A 452 85.32 32.60 -8.28
N GLY A 453 85.58 31.30 -8.46
CA GLY A 453 84.54 30.27 -8.57
C GLY A 453 83.78 29.99 -7.26
N ALA A 454 84.44 30.09 -6.10
CA ALA A 454 83.82 29.91 -4.78
C ALA A 454 82.89 31.07 -4.38
N LEU A 455 83.06 32.27 -4.97
CA LEU A 455 82.13 33.40 -4.82
C LEU A 455 80.97 33.37 -5.85
N SER A 456 81.05 32.51 -6.87
CA SER A 456 79.91 32.25 -7.76
C SER A 456 79.04 31.14 -7.15
N GLY A 457 77.86 31.48 -6.65
CA GLY A 457 76.94 30.55 -5.98
C GLY A 457 76.45 29.34 -6.82
N GLN A 458 77.01 29.05 -7.98
CA GLN A 458 76.60 27.95 -8.86
C GLN A 458 77.05 26.56 -8.37
N GLN A 459 78.31 26.36 -7.97
CA GLN A 459 78.76 25.04 -7.50
C GLN A 459 78.16 24.68 -6.13
N LEU A 460 78.04 25.67 -5.25
CA LEU A 460 77.33 25.55 -3.97
C LEU A 460 75.82 25.37 -4.18
N GLY A 461 75.22 26.05 -5.17
CA GLY A 461 73.83 25.88 -5.56
C GLY A 461 73.52 24.49 -6.13
N GLU A 462 74.44 23.88 -6.88
CA GLU A 462 74.27 22.52 -7.40
C GLU A 462 74.46 21.43 -6.34
N SER A 463 75.39 21.59 -5.40
CA SER A 463 75.58 20.63 -4.30
C SER A 463 74.48 20.76 -3.24
N LEU A 464 74.04 21.98 -2.89
CA LEU A 464 72.85 22.20 -2.07
C LEU A 464 71.56 21.76 -2.78
N GLY A 465 71.45 22.00 -4.09
CA GLY A 465 70.33 21.54 -4.92
C GLY A 465 70.24 20.01 -5.00
N ARG A 466 71.37 19.29 -5.01
CA ARG A 466 71.40 17.82 -4.95
C ARG A 466 71.20 17.28 -3.53
N ALA A 467 71.77 17.91 -2.51
CA ALA A 467 71.64 17.47 -1.12
C ALA A 467 70.25 17.74 -0.52
N PHE A 468 69.63 18.88 -0.85
CA PHE A 468 68.34 19.31 -0.32
C PHE A 468 67.18 19.18 -1.32
N GLY A 469 67.41 19.40 -2.62
CA GLY A 469 66.41 19.16 -3.67
C GLY A 469 66.22 17.68 -4.06
N GLY A 470 67.15 16.79 -3.68
CA GLY A 470 67.03 15.33 -3.86
C GLY A 470 66.01 14.65 -2.94
N LYS A 471 65.52 15.35 -1.91
CA LYS A 471 64.52 14.84 -0.96
C LYS A 471 63.22 14.42 -1.67
N THR A 472 62.77 15.21 -2.65
CA THR A 472 61.56 14.93 -3.44
C THR A 472 61.71 13.72 -4.39
N LYS A 473 62.90 13.48 -4.95
CA LYS A 473 63.17 12.30 -5.80
C LYS A 473 63.28 11.02 -4.99
N LEU A 474 63.90 11.09 -3.81
CA LEU A 474 63.98 9.94 -2.90
C LEU A 474 62.60 9.59 -2.33
N GLU A 475 61.82 10.57 -1.89
CA GLU A 475 60.44 10.40 -1.44
C GLU A 475 59.57 9.81 -2.56
N SER A 476 59.64 10.36 -3.78
CA SER A 476 58.91 9.79 -4.93
C SER A 476 59.32 8.35 -5.26
N ALA A 477 60.61 8.00 -5.14
CA ALA A 477 61.08 6.63 -5.34
C ALA A 477 60.60 5.69 -4.20
N ALA A 478 60.55 6.18 -2.97
CA ALA A 478 60.02 5.45 -1.82
C ALA A 478 58.51 5.18 -1.97
N ASP A 479 57.73 6.20 -2.32
CA ASP A 479 56.29 6.11 -2.56
C ASP A 479 55.98 5.12 -3.68
N LYS A 480 56.77 5.14 -4.76
CA LYS A 480 56.62 4.21 -5.88
C LYS A 480 56.94 2.76 -5.47
N ALA A 481 57.96 2.54 -4.65
CA ALA A 481 58.27 1.22 -4.11
C ALA A 481 57.16 0.73 -3.15
N GLN A 482 56.62 1.62 -2.32
CA GLN A 482 55.50 1.30 -1.44
C GLN A 482 54.23 0.97 -2.23
N SER A 483 53.89 1.74 -3.27
CA SER A 483 52.76 1.46 -4.16
C SER A 483 52.86 0.07 -4.78
N TYR A 484 54.02 -0.28 -5.37
CA TYR A 484 54.19 -1.61 -5.96
C TYR A 484 54.20 -2.74 -4.92
N SER A 485 54.51 -2.45 -3.65
CA SER A 485 54.39 -3.47 -2.57
C SER A 485 52.92 -3.86 -2.31
N TYR A 486 51.99 -2.90 -2.46
CA TYR A 486 50.56 -3.18 -2.41
C TYR A 486 50.10 -3.99 -3.64
N ASP A 487 50.62 -3.68 -4.83
CA ASP A 487 50.32 -4.44 -6.04
C ASP A 487 50.79 -5.90 -5.93
N VAL A 488 51.97 -6.15 -5.36
CA VAL A 488 52.46 -7.50 -5.05
C VAL A 488 51.52 -8.23 -4.11
N SER A 489 51.07 -7.57 -3.03
CA SER A 489 50.17 -8.17 -2.04
C SER A 489 48.81 -8.51 -2.64
N SER A 490 48.26 -7.61 -3.48
CA SER A 490 47.01 -7.82 -4.21
C SER A 490 47.10 -8.93 -5.26
N ALA A 491 48.19 -8.96 -6.05
CA ALA A 491 48.44 -10.02 -7.01
C ALA A 491 48.65 -11.37 -6.31
N ARG A 492 49.33 -11.38 -5.15
CA ARG A 492 49.51 -12.58 -4.34
C ARG A 492 48.19 -13.14 -3.83
N SER A 493 47.32 -12.29 -3.29
CA SER A 493 45.99 -12.68 -2.83
C SER A 493 45.14 -13.28 -3.96
N ARG A 494 45.20 -12.69 -5.17
CA ARG A 494 44.51 -13.24 -6.34
C ARG A 494 45.07 -14.62 -6.74
N LEU A 495 46.39 -14.79 -6.71
CA LEU A 495 47.03 -16.08 -7.00
C LEU A 495 46.65 -17.15 -5.97
N ASP A 496 46.70 -16.83 -4.68
CA ASP A 496 46.39 -17.76 -3.59
C ASP A 496 44.91 -18.19 -3.59
N ASN A 497 44.00 -17.31 -4.04
CA ASN A 497 42.56 -17.60 -4.15
C ASN A 497 42.14 -18.25 -5.47
N THR A 498 43.04 -18.37 -6.44
CA THR A 498 42.73 -19.00 -7.73
C THR A 498 43.21 -20.46 -7.69
N PRO A 499 42.33 -21.47 -7.84
CA PRO A 499 42.77 -22.87 -7.81
C PRO A 499 43.58 -23.19 -9.07
N ARG A 500 44.64 -23.99 -8.91
CA ARG A 500 45.56 -24.40 -9.99
C ARG A 500 44.87 -25.27 -11.06
N GLU A 501 43.89 -26.05 -10.63
CA GLU A 501 43.09 -26.92 -11.49
C GLU A 501 41.61 -26.67 -11.25
N ILE A 502 40.81 -26.80 -12.31
CA ILE A 502 39.34 -26.72 -12.27
C ILE A 502 38.76 -28.01 -12.81
N GLU A 503 37.59 -28.39 -12.29
CA GLU A 503 36.88 -29.56 -12.76
C GLU A 503 36.34 -29.31 -14.17
N LYS A 504 36.75 -30.14 -15.13
CA LYS A 504 36.17 -30.22 -16.47
C LYS A 504 35.30 -31.46 -16.56
N LEU A 505 34.02 -31.24 -16.77
CA LEU A 505 33.04 -32.30 -17.02
C LEU A 505 33.09 -32.69 -18.51
N SER A 506 33.30 -33.98 -18.77
CA SER A 506 33.11 -34.54 -20.11
C SER A 506 31.70 -35.08 -20.22
N HIS A 507 31.08 -34.85 -21.37
CA HIS A 507 29.70 -35.23 -21.63
C HIS A 507 29.68 -36.29 -22.73
N ALA A 508 28.92 -37.36 -22.52
CA ALA A 508 28.59 -38.31 -23.58
C ALA A 508 27.16 -38.05 -24.06
N GLU A 509 26.97 -38.12 -25.38
CA GLU A 509 25.65 -38.03 -25.99
C GLU A 509 24.97 -39.39 -25.92
N TYR A 510 23.67 -39.37 -25.64
CA TYR A 510 22.84 -40.55 -25.67
C TYR A 510 21.41 -40.14 -26.03
N ALA A 511 20.54 -41.13 -26.20
CA ALA A 511 19.12 -40.89 -26.32
C ALA A 511 18.37 -41.77 -25.33
N PHE A 512 17.35 -41.19 -24.72
CA PHE A 512 16.36 -41.91 -23.94
C PHE A 512 15.01 -41.80 -24.64
N THR A 513 14.04 -42.60 -24.22
CA THR A 513 12.70 -42.59 -24.81
C THR A 513 11.68 -42.15 -23.79
N THR A 514 10.73 -41.32 -24.18
CA THR A 514 9.56 -40.99 -23.36
C THR A 514 8.34 -41.73 -23.89
N LYS A 515 7.59 -42.36 -22.98
CA LYS A 515 6.29 -42.95 -23.26
C LYS A 515 5.21 -42.03 -22.71
N THR A 516 4.31 -41.56 -23.56
CA THR A 516 3.19 -40.70 -23.15
C THR A 516 1.89 -41.50 -23.17
N TYR A 517 1.17 -41.46 -22.05
CA TYR A 517 -0.15 -42.06 -21.88
C TYR A 517 -1.18 -40.99 -21.51
N ASP A 518 -2.18 -40.79 -22.37
CA ASP A 518 -3.32 -39.93 -22.06
C ASP A 518 -4.37 -40.78 -21.33
N THR A 519 -4.52 -40.56 -20.03
CA THR A 519 -5.43 -41.35 -19.18
C THR A 519 -6.69 -40.57 -18.86
N VAL A 520 -7.84 -41.17 -19.14
CA VAL A 520 -9.17 -40.60 -18.90
C VAL A 520 -9.89 -41.41 -17.83
N LYS A 521 -10.20 -40.78 -16.70
CA LYS A 521 -11.12 -41.30 -15.68
C LYS A 521 -12.54 -40.87 -16.01
N THR A 522 -13.45 -41.82 -16.13
CA THR A 522 -14.88 -41.52 -16.33
C THR A 522 -15.67 -41.82 -15.07
N TYR A 523 -16.38 -40.80 -14.60
CA TYR A 523 -17.36 -40.88 -13.52
C TYR A 523 -18.77 -40.65 -14.09
N GLU A 524 -19.75 -41.28 -13.46
CA GLU A 524 -21.16 -40.98 -13.64
C GLU A 524 -21.71 -40.58 -12.28
N TYR A 525 -22.23 -39.37 -12.20
CA TYR A 525 -22.95 -38.89 -11.04
C TYR A 525 -24.44 -39.03 -11.31
N VAL A 526 -25.14 -39.82 -10.50
CA VAL A 526 -26.61 -39.86 -10.54
C VAL A 526 -27.12 -38.91 -9.47
N VAL A 527 -27.67 -37.78 -9.90
CA VAL A 527 -28.16 -36.74 -9.01
C VAL A 527 -29.66 -36.87 -8.87
N HIS A 528 -30.12 -37.14 -7.66
CA HIS A 528 -31.52 -37.14 -7.27
C HIS A 528 -31.86 -35.81 -6.59
N LEU A 529 -32.60 -34.97 -7.29
CA LEU A 529 -33.18 -33.75 -6.74
C LEU A 529 -34.56 -34.06 -6.17
N ILE A 530 -34.74 -33.92 -4.86
CA ILE A 530 -36.01 -34.22 -4.17
C ILE A 530 -36.59 -32.92 -3.61
N ASN A 531 -37.83 -32.60 -3.98
CA ASN A 531 -38.64 -31.55 -3.37
C ASN A 531 -39.60 -32.21 -2.36
N LYS A 532 -39.33 -32.01 -1.06
CA LYS A 532 -40.08 -32.62 0.04
C LYS A 532 -41.47 -32.02 0.22
N VAL A 533 -41.66 -30.75 -0.13
CA VAL A 533 -42.94 -30.03 -0.01
C VAL A 533 -43.93 -30.53 -1.06
N GLU A 534 -43.48 -30.62 -2.32
CA GLU A 534 -44.34 -31.06 -3.42
C GLU A 534 -44.39 -32.58 -3.61
N GLN A 535 -43.67 -33.34 -2.78
CA GLN A 535 -43.48 -34.80 -2.93
C GLN A 535 -43.07 -35.20 -4.35
N GLY A 536 -42.14 -34.41 -4.92
CA GLY A 536 -41.65 -34.56 -6.28
C GLY A 536 -40.15 -34.85 -6.30
N TYR A 537 -39.67 -35.62 -7.29
CA TYR A 537 -38.24 -35.84 -7.50
C TYR A 537 -37.86 -35.81 -8.97
N PHE A 538 -36.62 -35.47 -9.25
CA PHE A 538 -35.99 -35.48 -10.56
C PHE A 538 -34.66 -36.23 -10.47
N VAL A 539 -34.31 -36.97 -11.52
CA VAL A 539 -33.08 -37.75 -11.58
C VAL A 539 -32.38 -37.44 -12.89
N VAL A 540 -31.08 -37.19 -12.82
CA VAL A 540 -30.23 -36.98 -14.00
C VAL A 540 -28.88 -37.64 -13.81
N ASN A 541 -28.34 -38.15 -14.90
CA ASN A 541 -26.99 -38.67 -14.95
C ASN A 541 -26.08 -37.57 -15.50
N VAL A 542 -25.04 -37.24 -14.76
CA VAL A 542 -24.03 -36.25 -15.13
C VAL A 542 -22.74 -37.02 -15.40
N PRO A 543 -22.40 -37.30 -16.67
CA PRO A 543 -21.12 -37.89 -17.01
C PRO A 543 -20.01 -36.85 -16.80
N LEU A 544 -18.90 -37.29 -16.22
CA LEU A 544 -17.71 -36.47 -16.05
C LEU A 544 -16.47 -37.26 -16.46
N ALA A 545 -15.63 -36.65 -17.28
CA ALA A 545 -14.32 -37.19 -17.64
C ALA A 545 -13.23 -36.29 -17.03
N ILE A 546 -12.24 -36.92 -16.41
CA ILE A 546 -11.04 -36.24 -15.90
C ILE A 546 -9.85 -36.83 -16.64
N GLU A 547 -9.19 -35.98 -17.41
CA GLU A 547 -8.10 -36.35 -18.30
C GLU A 547 -6.76 -35.91 -17.70
N ARG A 548 -5.75 -36.77 -17.81
CA ARG A 548 -4.38 -36.47 -17.41
C ARG A 548 -3.39 -37.19 -18.30
N SER A 549 -2.40 -36.46 -18.80
CA SER A 549 -1.28 -37.03 -19.56
C SER A 549 -0.13 -37.38 -18.61
N PHE A 550 0.43 -38.58 -18.78
CA PHE A 550 1.60 -39.07 -18.05
C PHE A 550 2.74 -39.29 -19.03
N VAL A 551 3.87 -38.61 -18.80
CA VAL A 551 5.09 -38.74 -19.61
C VAL A 551 6.12 -39.48 -18.78
N ILE A 552 6.48 -40.68 -19.21
CA ILE A 552 7.37 -41.59 -18.49
C ILE A 552 8.67 -41.73 -19.26
N ALA A 553 9.80 -41.37 -18.64
CA ALA A 553 11.11 -41.56 -19.24
C ALA A 553 11.64 -42.99 -19.00
N ASN A 554 12.07 -43.64 -20.08
CA ASN A 554 12.77 -44.92 -20.05
C ASN A 554 14.22 -44.73 -20.45
N ASN A 555 15.12 -45.38 -19.72
CA ASN A 555 16.57 -45.30 -19.93
C ASN A 555 17.14 -43.88 -19.77
N LEU A 556 16.48 -42.99 -19.01
CA LEU A 556 17.08 -41.71 -18.62
C LEU A 556 18.31 -41.98 -17.75
N ASN A 557 19.44 -41.36 -18.10
CA ASN A 557 20.65 -41.52 -17.32
C ASN A 557 20.54 -40.72 -16.01
N PRO A 558 20.80 -41.30 -14.83
CA PRO A 558 20.75 -40.56 -13.56
C PRO A 558 21.71 -39.36 -13.47
N LYS A 559 22.73 -39.31 -14.34
CA LYS A 559 23.71 -38.23 -14.45
C LYS A 559 23.47 -37.31 -15.66
N ASP A 560 22.26 -37.34 -16.22
CA ASP A 560 21.85 -36.42 -17.27
C ASP A 560 21.94 -34.96 -16.78
N ILE A 561 22.40 -34.06 -17.65
CA ILE A 561 22.62 -32.65 -17.30
C ILE A 561 21.38 -31.77 -17.50
N SER A 562 20.44 -32.21 -18.33
CA SER A 562 19.28 -31.42 -18.77
C SER A 562 17.97 -31.92 -18.15
N HIS A 563 17.90 -33.20 -17.78
CA HIS A 563 16.68 -33.80 -17.26
C HIS A 563 16.98 -34.65 -16.01
N LYS A 564 16.08 -34.60 -15.03
CA LYS A 564 16.10 -35.43 -13.83
C LYS A 564 14.96 -36.45 -13.90
N MET A 565 15.09 -37.57 -13.18
CA MET A 565 14.00 -38.55 -13.07
C MET A 565 12.71 -37.93 -12.53
N THR A 566 12.82 -36.93 -11.64
CA THR A 566 11.68 -36.19 -11.07
C THR A 566 10.95 -35.30 -12.07
N ASP A 567 11.54 -35.03 -13.24
CA ASP A 567 10.92 -34.20 -14.28
C ASP A 567 9.83 -34.99 -15.05
N PHE A 568 9.83 -36.32 -14.90
CA PHE A 568 8.90 -37.24 -15.55
C PHE A 568 8.01 -37.94 -14.52
N GLN A 569 6.84 -38.38 -14.98
CA GLN A 569 5.96 -39.22 -14.18
C GLN A 569 6.36 -40.70 -14.29
N THR A 570 5.81 -41.52 -13.40
CA THR A 570 6.00 -42.97 -13.35
C THR A 570 4.70 -43.71 -13.66
N ILE A 571 4.80 -45.01 -13.94
CA ILE A 571 3.62 -45.89 -14.04
C ILE A 571 2.84 -45.88 -12.72
N ASP A 572 3.55 -45.74 -11.60
CA ASP A 572 2.91 -45.67 -10.29
C ASP A 572 2.11 -44.38 -10.10
N ASP A 573 2.54 -43.25 -10.66
CA ASP A 573 1.74 -42.01 -10.66
C ASP A 573 0.43 -42.19 -11.42
N MET A 574 0.46 -42.95 -12.51
CA MET A 574 -0.72 -43.33 -13.27
C MET A 574 -1.64 -44.26 -12.47
N LYS A 575 -1.10 -45.21 -11.70
CA LYS A 575 -1.86 -46.07 -10.77
C LYS A 575 -2.43 -45.31 -9.59
N ILE A 576 -1.66 -44.40 -8.99
CA ILE A 576 -2.11 -43.51 -7.91
C ILE A 576 -3.27 -42.70 -8.43
N PHE A 577 -3.10 -42.00 -9.57
CA PHE A 577 -4.19 -41.31 -10.24
C PHE A 577 -5.34 -42.26 -10.40
N ALA A 578 -5.21 -43.39 -11.11
CA ALA A 578 -6.29 -44.35 -11.29
C ALA A 578 -7.05 -44.74 -10.01
N SER A 579 -6.37 -44.90 -8.88
CA SER A 579 -6.98 -45.28 -7.60
C SER A 579 -7.63 -44.11 -6.85
N GLU A 580 -7.15 -42.88 -7.05
CA GLU A 580 -7.59 -41.71 -6.31
C GLU A 580 -9.07 -41.39 -6.58
N GLN A 581 -9.82 -41.16 -5.51
CA GLN A 581 -11.15 -40.61 -5.60
C GLN A 581 -11.05 -39.12 -5.89
N ASN A 582 -11.40 -38.70 -7.11
CA ASN A 582 -11.41 -37.28 -7.45
C ASN A 582 -12.59 -36.59 -6.73
N GLU A 583 -12.34 -35.51 -6.00
CA GLU A 583 -13.40 -34.69 -5.41
C GLU A 583 -13.87 -33.66 -6.44
N VAL A 584 -15.12 -33.80 -6.86
CA VAL A 584 -15.81 -32.80 -7.69
C VAL A 584 -16.68 -32.01 -6.74
N SER A 585 -16.58 -30.69 -6.80
CA SER A 585 -17.40 -29.84 -5.94
C SER A 585 -18.89 -30.03 -6.25
N ILE A 586 -19.73 -29.98 -5.22
CA ILE A 586 -21.20 -30.03 -5.40
C ILE A 586 -21.64 -28.90 -6.33
N SER A 587 -21.08 -27.69 -6.19
CA SER A 587 -21.38 -26.55 -7.05
C SER A 587 -21.15 -26.85 -8.54
N GLU A 588 -20.07 -27.55 -8.89
CA GLU A 588 -19.80 -27.95 -10.27
C GLU A 588 -20.84 -28.95 -10.79
N LEU A 589 -21.26 -29.91 -9.96
CA LEU A 589 -22.31 -30.86 -10.31
C LEU A 589 -23.66 -30.18 -10.51
N ILE A 590 -24.01 -29.24 -9.64
CA ILE A 590 -25.28 -28.53 -9.73
C ILE A 590 -25.35 -27.63 -10.98
N ASN A 591 -24.24 -26.99 -11.36
CA ASN A 591 -24.17 -26.19 -12.58
C ASN A 591 -24.37 -27.02 -13.87
N LYS A 592 -24.18 -28.34 -13.81
CA LYS A 592 -24.43 -29.27 -14.93
C LYS A 592 -25.88 -29.77 -14.99
N LEU A 593 -26.71 -29.44 -14.00
CA LEU A 593 -28.13 -29.81 -14.01
C LEU A 593 -28.90 -29.01 -15.06
N PRO A 594 -29.90 -29.62 -15.73
CA PRO A 594 -30.70 -28.91 -16.70
C PRO A 594 -31.55 -27.82 -16.03
N ALA A 595 -31.52 -26.60 -16.59
CA ALA A 595 -32.33 -25.49 -16.10
C ALA A 595 -33.84 -25.77 -16.12
N LYS A 596 -34.30 -26.58 -17.10
CA LYS A 596 -35.68 -27.04 -17.20
C LYS A 596 -35.77 -28.51 -16.84
N TYR A 597 -36.58 -28.83 -15.84
CA TYR A 597 -36.88 -30.19 -15.42
C TYR A 597 -38.33 -30.33 -14.95
N SER A 598 -38.82 -31.57 -14.97
CA SER A 598 -40.15 -31.96 -14.50
C SER A 598 -40.03 -32.96 -13.35
N LEU A 599 -40.78 -32.72 -12.28
CA LEU A 599 -40.78 -33.56 -11.09
C LEU A 599 -41.72 -34.76 -11.28
N LYS A 600 -41.22 -35.95 -10.98
CA LYS A 600 -42.03 -37.18 -10.82
C LYS A 600 -42.53 -37.26 -9.38
N LYS A 601 -43.77 -37.68 -9.17
CA LYS A 601 -44.31 -37.84 -7.81
C LYS A 601 -43.74 -39.07 -7.12
N TYR A 602 -43.53 -38.97 -5.80
CA TYR A 602 -43.23 -40.11 -4.93
C TYR A 602 -44.25 -40.17 -3.79
N SER A 603 -44.61 -41.38 -3.34
CA SER A 603 -45.62 -41.57 -2.29
C SER A 603 -45.05 -41.41 -0.88
N ASN A 604 -43.80 -41.86 -0.68
CA ASN A 604 -43.14 -41.85 0.62
C ASN A 604 -41.63 -41.62 0.43
N LEU A 605 -41.06 -40.68 1.20
CA LEU A 605 -39.64 -40.32 1.11
C LEU A 605 -38.72 -41.49 1.44
N ALA A 606 -39.00 -42.26 2.50
CA ALA A 606 -38.21 -43.42 2.87
C ALA A 606 -38.23 -44.50 1.77
N SER A 607 -39.37 -44.70 1.10
CA SER A 607 -39.46 -45.61 -0.05
C SER A 607 -38.61 -45.13 -1.22
N LEU A 608 -38.62 -43.82 -1.51
CA LEU A 608 -37.76 -43.24 -2.55
C LEU A 608 -36.27 -43.41 -2.19
N LEU A 609 -35.86 -43.08 -0.97
CA LEU A 609 -34.47 -43.22 -0.53
C LEU A 609 -34.01 -44.68 -0.52
N SER A 610 -34.88 -45.62 -0.16
CA SER A 610 -34.60 -47.06 -0.28
C SER A 610 -34.35 -47.48 -1.74
N LYS A 611 -35.13 -46.93 -2.69
CA LYS A 611 -34.89 -47.14 -4.14
C LYS A 611 -33.59 -46.50 -4.61
N VAL A 612 -33.24 -45.31 -4.11
CA VAL A 612 -31.94 -44.68 -4.42
C VAL A 612 -30.80 -45.58 -3.93
N LYS A 613 -30.86 -46.04 -2.67
CA LYS A 613 -29.88 -46.95 -2.09
C LYS A 613 -29.74 -48.25 -2.89
N SER A 614 -30.86 -48.88 -3.27
CA SER A 614 -30.81 -50.14 -4.03
C SER A 614 -30.40 -49.97 -5.49
N SER A 615 -30.54 -48.75 -6.04
CA SER A 615 -30.07 -48.43 -7.40
C SER A 615 -28.55 -48.21 -7.49
N TYR A 616 -27.87 -48.13 -6.34
CA TYR A 616 -26.41 -47.99 -6.29
C TYR A 616 -25.75 -49.20 -6.95
N LYS A 617 -24.94 -48.91 -7.97
CA LYS A 617 -24.08 -49.90 -8.62
C LYS A 617 -22.66 -49.62 -8.14
N GLY A 618 -22.09 -50.56 -7.39
CA GLY A 618 -20.72 -50.47 -6.90
C GLY A 618 -19.73 -50.05 -7.98
N SER A 619 -18.70 -49.31 -7.60
CA SER A 619 -17.59 -49.01 -8.52
C SER A 619 -16.96 -50.34 -8.98
N SER A 620 -16.80 -50.54 -10.29
CA SER A 620 -16.18 -51.77 -10.82
C SER A 620 -14.73 -51.86 -10.31
N VAL A 621 -14.47 -52.81 -9.42
CA VAL A 621 -13.21 -52.96 -8.68
C VAL A 621 -12.04 -53.37 -9.60
N SER A 622 -12.30 -53.85 -10.83
CA SER A 622 -11.26 -54.38 -11.72
C SER A 622 -10.64 -53.37 -12.71
N LEU A 623 -10.86 -52.06 -12.51
CA LEU A 623 -10.51 -51.04 -13.50
C LEU A 623 -9.00 -50.67 -13.54
N ILE A 624 -8.23 -50.95 -12.49
CA ILE A 624 -6.78 -50.63 -12.46
C ILE A 624 -6.01 -51.53 -13.44
N ASN A 625 -6.42 -52.80 -13.57
CA ASN A 625 -5.82 -53.76 -14.50
C ASN A 625 -6.07 -53.42 -15.98
N GLN A 626 -6.94 -52.44 -16.29
CA GLN A 626 -7.18 -51.96 -17.66
C GLN A 626 -6.19 -50.87 -18.12
N ILE A 627 -5.31 -50.40 -17.23
CA ILE A 627 -4.40 -49.26 -17.46
C ILE A 627 -2.96 -49.73 -17.64
N LEU A 628 -2.64 -50.93 -17.13
CA LEU A 628 -1.32 -51.50 -17.30
C LEU A 628 -1.14 -51.90 -18.77
N PRO A 629 -0.06 -51.44 -19.44
CA PRO A 629 0.38 -52.03 -20.68
C PRO A 629 0.49 -53.55 -20.48
N SER A 630 -0.03 -54.33 -21.42
CA SER A 630 0.15 -55.78 -21.42
C SER A 630 1.64 -56.10 -21.58
N ASP A 631 2.36 -56.20 -20.48
CA ASP A 631 3.69 -56.79 -20.50
C ASP A 631 3.49 -58.27 -20.86
N ASN A 632 4.09 -58.71 -21.98
CA ASN A 632 4.01 -60.06 -22.54
C ASN A 632 4.61 -61.17 -21.63
N THR A 633 4.78 -60.92 -20.33
CA THR A 633 5.08 -61.94 -19.33
C THR A 633 3.75 -62.47 -18.79
N GLY A 634 3.21 -63.50 -19.45
CA GLY A 634 1.90 -64.10 -19.15
C GLY A 634 1.73 -64.73 -17.75
N GLN A 635 1.81 -63.92 -16.70
CA GLN A 635 1.30 -64.25 -15.37
C GLN A 635 0.20 -63.24 -15.03
N ALA A 636 -1.04 -63.69 -15.17
CA ALA A 636 -2.17 -63.04 -14.53
C ALA A 636 -1.95 -63.09 -13.02
N ILE A 637 -1.52 -61.98 -12.43
CA ILE A 637 -1.52 -61.82 -10.98
C ILE A 637 -2.98 -61.76 -10.55
N GLN A 638 -3.49 -62.86 -9.98
CA GLN A 638 -4.74 -62.84 -9.24
C GLN A 638 -4.49 -62.04 -7.96
N GLU A 639 -4.94 -60.78 -7.92
CA GLU A 639 -4.84 -59.93 -6.74
C GLU A 639 -5.70 -60.48 -5.59
N LYS A 640 -5.06 -60.68 -4.44
CA LYS A 640 -5.75 -60.80 -3.14
C LYS A 640 -6.17 -59.41 -2.68
N ASN A 641 -7.20 -59.31 -1.83
CA ASN A 641 -7.75 -58.07 -1.28
C ASN A 641 -6.75 -57.12 -0.53
N THR A 642 -5.45 -57.41 -0.51
CA THR A 642 -4.36 -56.69 0.16
C THR A 642 -3.76 -55.52 -0.64
N ASP A 643 -4.06 -55.38 -1.94
CA ASP A 643 -3.43 -54.37 -2.82
C ASP A 643 -3.95 -52.93 -2.66
N SER A 644 -5.11 -52.74 -2.02
CA SER A 644 -5.63 -51.39 -1.67
C SER A 644 -4.67 -50.62 -0.75
N ASP A 645 -4.00 -51.32 0.18
CA ASP A 645 -3.12 -50.67 1.15
C ASP A 645 -1.75 -50.35 0.55
N TYR A 646 -1.27 -51.18 -0.39
CA TYR A 646 -0.08 -50.89 -1.19
C TYR A 646 -0.20 -49.57 -1.95
N ILE A 647 -1.26 -49.39 -2.76
CA ILE A 647 -1.40 -48.17 -3.57
C ILE A 647 -1.59 -46.93 -2.68
N LYS A 648 -2.31 -47.07 -1.55
CA LYS A 648 -2.45 -45.98 -0.57
C LYS A 648 -1.12 -45.60 0.07
N ASP A 649 -0.31 -46.58 0.48
CA ASP A 649 0.99 -46.33 1.09
C ASP A 649 1.98 -45.75 0.07
N LEU A 650 1.91 -46.19 -1.20
CA LEU A 650 2.69 -45.64 -2.29
C LEU A 650 2.31 -44.17 -2.58
N GLY A 651 1.00 -43.86 -2.58
CA GLY A 651 0.51 -42.48 -2.67
C GLY A 651 0.95 -41.59 -1.50
N ARG A 652 1.03 -42.14 -0.28
CA ARG A 652 1.53 -41.39 0.90
C ARG A 652 3.01 -41.04 0.78
N ILE A 653 3.87 -41.99 0.42
CA ILE A 653 5.31 -41.71 0.26
C ILE A 653 5.57 -40.79 -0.94
N LYS A 654 4.75 -40.86 -2.00
CA LYS A 654 4.86 -39.95 -3.15
C LYS A 654 4.57 -38.51 -2.77
N LYS A 655 3.58 -38.25 -1.91
CA LYS A 655 3.34 -36.90 -1.36
C LYS A 655 4.53 -36.36 -0.55
N LEU A 656 5.28 -37.22 0.13
CA LEU A 656 6.52 -36.81 0.82
C LEU A 656 7.61 -36.44 -0.19
N LEU A 657 7.74 -37.19 -1.28
CA LEU A 657 8.66 -36.85 -2.37
C LEU A 657 8.28 -35.51 -3.02
N ASP A 658 7.00 -35.33 -3.35
CA ASP A 658 6.50 -34.13 -4.04
C ASP A 658 6.57 -32.86 -3.17
N SER A 659 6.50 -33.01 -1.84
CA SER A 659 6.71 -31.92 -0.89
C SER A 659 8.19 -31.62 -0.62
N GLY A 660 9.12 -32.41 -1.17
CA GLY A 660 10.55 -32.31 -0.91
C GLY A 660 10.97 -32.81 0.47
N ALA A 661 10.08 -33.49 1.20
CA ALA A 661 10.37 -34.05 2.52
C ALA A 661 11.30 -35.27 2.47
N ILE A 662 11.33 -35.99 1.34
CA ILE A 662 12.27 -37.08 1.06
C ILE A 662 12.89 -36.89 -0.33
N ASN A 663 14.06 -37.47 -0.56
CA ASN A 663 14.69 -37.50 -1.89
C ASN A 663 14.26 -38.75 -2.70
N GLN A 664 14.71 -38.85 -3.96
CA GLN A 664 14.36 -39.97 -4.84
C GLN A 664 14.87 -41.33 -4.32
N ASP A 665 16.07 -41.39 -3.73
CA ASP A 665 16.65 -42.63 -3.22
C ASP A 665 15.88 -43.16 -2.00
N ASP A 666 15.44 -42.24 -1.13
CA ASP A 666 14.56 -42.53 0.00
C ASP A 666 13.20 -43.05 -0.48
N TYR A 667 12.64 -42.44 -1.53
CA TYR A 667 11.38 -42.87 -2.14
C TYR A 667 11.48 -44.31 -2.69
N GLU A 668 12.50 -44.63 -3.48
CA GLU A 668 12.69 -45.99 -4.02
C GLU A 668 12.93 -47.02 -2.91
N THR A 669 13.69 -46.66 -1.87
CA THR A 669 13.91 -47.51 -0.70
C THR A 669 12.61 -47.81 0.04
N LEU A 670 11.77 -46.80 0.26
CA LEU A 670 10.47 -46.95 0.91
C LEU A 670 9.51 -47.75 0.04
N LYS A 671 9.46 -47.48 -1.26
CA LYS A 671 8.67 -48.24 -2.23
C LYS A 671 9.02 -49.73 -2.19
N GLN A 672 10.30 -50.08 -2.23
CA GLN A 672 10.72 -51.49 -2.16
C GLN A 672 10.32 -52.15 -0.83
N LYS A 673 10.38 -51.41 0.29
CA LYS A 673 9.89 -51.90 1.60
C LYS A 673 8.38 -52.15 1.61
N ILE A 674 7.58 -51.35 0.89
CA ILE A 674 6.14 -51.59 0.74
C ILE A 674 5.91 -52.82 -0.15
N ILE A 675 6.63 -52.94 -1.27
CA ILE A 675 6.54 -54.11 -2.17
C ILE A 675 6.88 -55.41 -1.41
N ASN A 676 7.93 -55.42 -0.60
CA ASN A 676 8.35 -56.62 0.14
C ASN A 676 7.39 -57.04 1.27
N LYS A 677 6.36 -56.23 1.58
CA LYS A 677 5.33 -56.53 2.59
C LYS A 677 4.06 -57.14 1.97
N LEU A 678 3.92 -57.10 0.64
CA LEU A 678 2.91 -57.83 -0.11
C LEU A 678 3.31 -59.31 -0.22
#